data_AF-A0AAE9YVR0-F1
#
_entry.id   AF-A0AAE9YVR0-F1
#
_cell.length_a   1.000
_cell.length_b   1.000
_cell.length_c   1.000
_cell.angle_alpha   90.00
_cell.angle_beta   90.00
_cell.angle_gamma   90.00
#
_symmetry.space_group_name_H-M   'P 1'
#
loop_
_entity.id
_entity.type
_entity.pdbx_description
1 polymer ?
#
loop_
_entity_poly.entity_id
_entity_poly.type
_entity_poly.pdbx_seq_one_letter_code
_entity_poly.pdbx_strand_id
1 'polypeptide(L)'
;MRNLICWQQNGFAAFALMSALILLMLLSAPGFASDDKLSWLRSQNQTAPAALDLSVPQGISSWQGLDIGNITMPGAFTEASGVITITGSGNDIWNNQDDFYYLHIPIEGDVSVTVRVLSVEHTHDWAKGALMMRESLAPGAVNVTLGYSAHEKVALQWRPIPDERSYYFSRSGGPGPVWLKLERKGDEFTGYYSLDGTHWLLTTSKTVVMAEDIYLGLAVSPHVISDNNIAIFDNLKVASDNSANVCQAQGAQCGAIDDGQGGSLQCGACSTDSTCSSNSCEPIDPVQIGAVCAAAGAQCGVVRDGSGSTLSCGSCNTGETCSNNRCEASCSLDQIDKGPLTDLFAYAPLQFAFEDLSANRHQLDTRLLAHEDNSEFPYESSVDMADKSVRLNFAGKRPAAQMTLSFKMIPDSQAQSEQIMAGEGLRVETLAGALKTTFDTDSSAISLLNDLSQLKHRSCNHVAVQVGDNVINSFVNGQMTQMSVDTASIAGLSESLNIGPYPGKVWDVRIFDQALSQEEIATLGQDCDDALTKPVPDSEYPNYLCGVYQCIYWPDGVTDTTQDSFEYQLHGHDMTWEHNVMTTGMYRHGELCQEYAKPRDLLLSEGYRKSWVSKFNFEQPWNQYVLHENFHAYQSRTGGSEKFLAESSASWGAFSMKPTAKDSLLGMYTLQPHLALWTTQSSVFEDGIIDYAKGGHQYGASIFEYYVTHHVLADNMIGKVFNRSVLGLAPISGKPAEAFYNVLKNAGFDMREVFSDFAARVTTWDMDHGESFLVSEIASFNRMNGNNNNAEDPIPAEEVDNKIAEFYDVNGTGDAWLTVPARYKIGAWAYNAYQVEVSQDRDYEVAINPSVDNPDYAEFRAQVVVYNEQSGARSYYKLPVTSAGNPASIQVSASSGDKLYLVVASTPSVKFTDFETFSYDYKITAL
;
A
#
# COMPACT_ATOMS: atom_id res chain seq x y z
N MET A 1 72.38 -4.79 26.79
CA MET A 1 72.41 -4.32 25.39
C MET A 1 73.23 -5.32 24.59
N ARG A 2 72.70 -6.01 23.57
CA ARG A 2 71.34 -5.94 22.99
C ARG A 2 70.55 -7.21 23.35
N ASN A 3 69.30 -7.02 23.75
CA ASN A 3 68.40 -8.02 24.34
C ASN A 3 67.29 -8.37 23.33
N LEU A 4 66.52 -9.46 23.37
CA LEU A 4 66.63 -10.80 23.96
C LEU A 4 65.61 -11.67 23.17
N ILE A 5 66.01 -12.69 22.40
CA ILE A 5 65.08 -13.65 21.76
C ILE A 5 65.74 -15.04 21.71
N CYS A 6 65.21 -15.98 22.51
CA CYS A 6 65.43 -17.44 22.62
C CYS A 6 65.13 -17.82 24.09
N TRP A 7 64.42 -18.88 24.48
CA TRP A 7 63.64 -19.96 23.84
C TRP A 7 62.23 -20.00 24.54
N GLN A 8 61.32 -20.98 24.49
CA GLN A 8 61.28 -22.37 23.98
C GLN A 8 59.82 -22.79 23.65
N GLN A 9 59.64 -23.94 23.02
CA GLN A 9 58.37 -24.70 23.04
C GLN A 9 58.17 -25.40 24.41
N ASN A 10 56.90 -25.73 24.74
CA ASN A 10 56.35 -26.34 25.98
C ASN A 10 55.91 -25.35 27.08
N GLY A 11 54.60 -25.15 27.24
CA GLY A 11 54.09 -24.29 28.33
C GLY A 11 52.59 -23.98 28.40
N PHE A 12 51.67 -24.91 28.10
CA PHE A 12 50.22 -24.67 28.30
C PHE A 12 49.46 -25.69 29.18
N ALA A 13 50.04 -26.85 29.49
CA ALA A 13 49.40 -27.86 30.36
C ALA A 13 49.46 -27.55 31.87
N ALA A 14 50.06 -26.43 32.29
CA ALA A 14 50.34 -26.12 33.70
C ALA A 14 49.47 -24.99 34.30
N PHE A 15 48.77 -24.19 33.49
CA PHE A 15 48.04 -23.02 33.98
C PHE A 15 46.59 -23.30 34.43
N ALA A 16 45.92 -24.30 33.83
CA ALA A 16 44.52 -24.61 34.15
C ALA A 16 44.32 -25.21 35.57
N LEU A 17 45.33 -25.91 36.10
CA LEU A 17 45.25 -26.59 37.40
C LEU A 17 45.55 -25.68 38.61
N MET A 18 46.03 -24.45 38.39
CA MET A 18 46.41 -23.54 39.48
C MET A 18 45.32 -22.51 39.80
N SER A 19 44.48 -22.15 38.82
CA SER A 19 43.37 -21.20 38.99
C SER A 19 42.20 -21.77 39.82
N ALA A 20 41.92 -23.08 39.70
CA ALA A 20 40.83 -23.75 40.41
C ALA A 20 41.07 -23.87 41.94
N LEU A 21 42.33 -23.84 42.39
CA LEU A 21 42.70 -23.97 43.81
C LEU A 21 42.67 -22.63 44.57
N ILE A 22 42.73 -21.50 43.87
CA ILE A 22 42.70 -20.16 44.51
C ILE A 22 41.25 -19.72 44.78
N LEU A 23 40.29 -20.10 43.93
CA LEU A 23 38.88 -19.72 44.10
C LEU A 23 38.20 -20.47 45.27
N LEU A 24 38.64 -21.69 45.62
CA LEU A 24 38.12 -22.44 46.76
C LEU A 24 38.66 -21.97 48.13
N MET A 25 39.65 -21.08 48.20
CA MET A 25 40.26 -20.63 49.47
C MET A 25 39.78 -19.26 49.97
N LEU A 26 38.93 -18.55 49.22
CA LEU A 26 38.48 -17.19 49.56
C LEU A 26 37.07 -17.11 50.17
N LEU A 27 36.36 -18.23 50.33
CA LEU A 27 34.98 -18.29 50.84
C LEU A 27 34.85 -18.71 52.32
N SER A 28 35.88 -18.48 53.15
CA SER A 28 35.84 -18.87 54.57
C SER A 28 36.62 -17.94 55.54
N ALA A 29 36.11 -16.72 55.78
CA ALA A 29 36.38 -15.93 56.99
C ALA A 29 35.30 -14.85 57.22
N PRO A 30 34.75 -14.66 58.44
CA PRO A 30 33.65 -13.72 58.68
C PRO A 30 34.08 -12.38 59.33
N GLY A 31 33.36 -11.31 58.97
CA GLY A 31 33.12 -10.13 59.79
C GLY A 31 34.21 -9.05 59.86
N PHE A 32 33.86 -7.81 59.48
CA PHE A 32 33.57 -6.70 60.41
C PHE A 32 33.06 -5.48 59.61
N ALA A 33 32.15 -4.71 60.20
CA ALA A 33 31.45 -3.62 59.54
C ALA A 33 32.00 -2.23 59.92
N SER A 34 31.87 -1.27 59.00
CA SER A 34 31.59 0.14 59.32
C SER A 34 31.14 0.88 58.06
N ASP A 35 30.08 1.68 58.18
CA ASP A 35 29.64 2.62 57.15
C ASP A 35 30.76 3.63 56.80
N ASP A 36 30.95 3.94 55.52
CA ASP A 36 30.55 5.25 54.94
C ASP A 36 31.13 5.41 53.51
N LYS A 37 30.30 5.21 52.48
CA LYS A 37 30.51 5.65 51.07
C LYS A 37 29.27 5.52 50.18
N LEU A 38 28.08 5.50 50.77
CA LEU A 38 26.79 5.43 50.08
C LEU A 38 26.26 6.84 49.77
N SER A 39 26.96 7.59 48.92
CA SER A 39 26.51 8.93 48.48
C SER A 39 26.86 9.31 47.04
N TRP A 40 27.53 8.45 46.27
CA TRP A 40 27.94 8.75 44.88
C TRP A 40 27.40 7.78 43.80
N LEU A 41 26.55 6.81 44.16
CA LEU A 41 25.96 5.83 43.21
C LEU A 41 24.43 5.77 43.26
N ARG A 42 23.75 6.86 43.66
CA ARG A 42 22.27 6.97 43.64
C ARG A 42 21.71 7.92 42.57
N SER A 43 22.53 8.32 41.60
CA SER A 43 22.07 9.12 40.47
C SER A 43 22.86 8.77 39.21
N GLN A 44 22.49 7.67 38.55
CA GLN A 44 22.27 7.57 37.09
C GLN A 44 21.67 6.19 36.75
N ASN A 45 20.75 6.19 35.78
CA ASN A 45 20.15 5.08 35.05
C ASN A 45 19.41 3.95 35.82
N GLN A 46 18.09 4.12 35.85
CA GLN A 46 17.18 3.03 35.52
C GLN A 46 17.56 2.43 34.15
N THR A 47 17.72 1.11 34.05
CA THR A 47 17.61 0.34 32.80
C THR A 47 16.85 -0.95 33.09
N ALA A 48 16.28 -1.54 32.03
CA ALA A 48 15.27 -2.61 32.05
C ALA A 48 15.67 -3.87 32.86
N PRO A 49 14.69 -4.69 33.31
CA PRO A 49 14.99 -6.00 33.90
C PRO A 49 15.76 -6.88 32.90
N ALA A 50 16.87 -7.46 33.36
CA ALA A 50 17.62 -8.41 32.57
C ALA A 50 16.81 -9.70 32.38
N ALA A 51 16.46 -10.01 31.13
CA ALA A 51 15.99 -11.34 30.77
C ALA A 51 17.13 -12.36 30.99
N LEU A 52 16.81 -13.50 31.59
CA LEU A 52 17.78 -14.58 31.82
C LEU A 52 18.01 -15.31 30.49
N ASP A 53 19.20 -15.18 29.89
CA ASP A 53 19.60 -15.98 28.73
C ASP A 53 19.81 -17.45 29.15
N LEU A 54 18.81 -18.29 28.84
CA LEU A 54 18.83 -19.74 29.01
C LEU A 54 19.13 -20.48 27.68
N SER A 55 20.09 -19.99 26.90
CA SER A 55 20.54 -20.68 25.69
C SER A 55 21.32 -21.96 25.98
N VAL A 56 20.62 -23.11 25.88
CA VAL A 56 21.23 -24.44 25.81
C VAL A 56 21.99 -24.58 24.48
N PRO A 57 23.27 -25.00 24.49
CA PRO A 57 23.96 -25.40 23.25
C PRO A 57 23.32 -26.67 22.69
N GLN A 58 22.43 -26.52 21.71
CA GLN A 58 21.86 -27.62 20.95
C GLN A 58 22.93 -28.18 20.01
N GLY A 59 23.40 -29.41 20.24
CA GLY A 59 24.22 -30.12 19.27
C GLY A 59 23.38 -30.50 18.05
N ILE A 60 23.95 -30.44 16.85
CA ILE A 60 23.23 -30.65 15.57
C ILE A 60 22.76 -32.09 15.30
N SER A 61 22.67 -32.93 16.32
CA SER A 61 22.30 -34.36 16.22
C SER A 61 20.90 -34.63 15.67
N SER A 62 20.01 -33.63 15.66
CA SER A 62 18.68 -33.68 15.05
C SER A 62 18.62 -33.08 13.63
N TRP A 63 19.71 -32.47 13.15
CA TRP A 63 19.74 -31.74 11.88
C TRP A 63 20.02 -32.68 10.71
N GLN A 64 19.36 -32.45 9.58
CA GLN A 64 19.45 -33.25 8.37
C GLN A 64 20.16 -32.47 7.26
N GLY A 65 21.08 -33.11 6.56
CA GLY A 65 21.79 -32.53 5.42
C GLY A 65 21.16 -32.95 4.09
N LEU A 66 20.92 -32.00 3.19
CA LEU A 66 20.30 -32.21 1.90
C LEU A 66 20.92 -31.30 0.81
N ASP A 67 21.25 -31.90 -0.33
CA ASP A 67 21.54 -31.18 -1.58
C ASP A 67 20.23 -30.65 -2.20
N ILE A 68 20.19 -29.36 -2.50
CA ILE A 68 19.03 -28.66 -3.09
C ILE A 68 19.40 -28.22 -4.49
N GLY A 69 18.49 -28.45 -5.46
CA GLY A 69 18.69 -28.06 -6.85
C GLY A 69 19.49 -29.08 -7.67
N ASN A 70 20.11 -28.63 -8.74
CA ASN A 70 20.83 -29.44 -9.71
C ASN A 70 22.32 -29.59 -9.33
N ILE A 71 22.56 -30.41 -8.31
CA ILE A 71 23.89 -30.57 -7.71
C ILE A 71 24.75 -31.59 -8.48
N THR A 72 25.95 -31.15 -8.90
CA THR A 72 26.96 -31.95 -9.61
C THR A 72 27.91 -32.70 -8.67
N MET A 73 28.11 -32.19 -7.45
CA MET A 73 28.99 -32.75 -6.43
C MET A 73 28.28 -32.73 -5.06
N PRO A 74 27.88 -33.90 -4.52
CA PRO A 74 27.14 -33.97 -3.26
C PRO A 74 27.85 -33.26 -2.12
N GLY A 75 27.12 -32.42 -1.40
CA GLY A 75 27.63 -31.74 -0.21
C GLY A 75 27.71 -32.68 1.00
N ALA A 76 28.33 -32.18 2.07
CA ALA A 76 28.49 -32.90 3.32
C ALA A 76 28.68 -31.93 4.50
N PHE A 77 28.44 -32.41 5.71
CA PHE A 77 28.80 -31.69 6.94
C PHE A 77 29.55 -32.59 7.92
N THR A 78 30.32 -31.96 8.80
CA THR A 78 30.91 -32.58 10.00
C THR A 78 30.75 -31.62 11.18
N GLU A 79 30.57 -32.16 12.39
CA GLU A 79 30.64 -31.39 13.63
C GLU A 79 31.68 -31.99 14.56
N ALA A 80 32.50 -31.12 15.14
CA ALA A 80 33.49 -31.49 16.13
C ALA A 80 33.66 -30.37 17.16
N SER A 81 33.33 -30.68 18.42
CA SER A 81 33.48 -29.74 19.56
C SER A 81 32.70 -28.42 19.38
N GLY A 82 31.51 -28.49 18.76
CA GLY A 82 30.66 -27.32 18.49
C GLY A 82 31.05 -26.49 17.26
N VAL A 83 32.05 -26.94 16.49
CA VAL A 83 32.41 -26.36 15.18
C VAL A 83 31.80 -27.22 14.08
N ILE A 84 31.00 -26.60 13.22
CA ILE A 84 30.30 -27.23 12.09
C ILE A 84 31.04 -26.84 10.81
N THR A 85 31.55 -27.82 10.07
CA THR A 85 32.16 -27.60 8.75
C THR A 85 31.22 -28.16 7.69
N ILE A 86 30.77 -27.32 6.76
CA ILE A 86 29.88 -27.69 5.65
C ILE A 86 30.64 -27.52 4.33
N THR A 87 30.54 -28.52 3.46
CA THR A 87 30.94 -28.44 2.05
C THR A 87 29.68 -28.45 1.20
N GLY A 88 29.50 -27.45 0.33
CA GLY A 88 28.39 -27.39 -0.62
C GLY A 88 28.85 -27.09 -2.05
N SER A 89 28.08 -27.51 -3.05
CA SER A 89 28.25 -27.08 -4.44
C SER A 89 26.93 -26.49 -4.98
N GLY A 90 26.93 -25.93 -6.19
CA GLY A 90 25.73 -25.36 -6.82
C GLY A 90 25.95 -24.01 -7.50
N ASN A 91 25.01 -23.61 -8.36
CA ASN A 91 25.10 -22.39 -9.16
C ASN A 91 24.84 -21.10 -8.36
N ASP A 92 23.70 -20.96 -7.67
CA ASP A 92 23.49 -19.98 -6.59
C ASP A 92 22.16 -20.25 -5.86
N ILE A 93 21.95 -19.59 -4.72
CA ILE A 93 20.62 -19.24 -4.20
C ILE A 93 20.27 -17.88 -4.82
N TRP A 94 19.48 -17.81 -5.89
CA TRP A 94 19.15 -16.52 -6.54
C TRP A 94 17.97 -16.51 -7.53
N ASN A 95 18.03 -17.28 -8.62
CA ASN A 95 17.08 -17.21 -9.73
C ASN A 95 15.75 -17.92 -9.39
N ASN A 96 15.04 -18.47 -10.38
CA ASN A 96 13.87 -19.31 -10.17
C ASN A 96 14.17 -20.64 -9.44
N GLN A 97 15.43 -21.09 -9.44
CA GLN A 97 15.86 -22.30 -8.74
C GLN A 97 17.14 -22.02 -7.94
N ASP A 98 17.19 -22.58 -6.72
CA ASP A 98 18.36 -22.54 -5.85
C ASP A 98 19.17 -23.84 -5.93
N ASP A 99 20.49 -23.69 -6.06
CA ASP A 99 21.46 -24.77 -6.09
C ASP A 99 22.46 -24.60 -4.92
N PHE A 100 22.34 -25.40 -3.87
CA PHE A 100 23.16 -25.31 -2.65
C PHE A 100 23.05 -26.54 -1.73
N TYR A 101 23.92 -26.64 -0.72
CA TYR A 101 23.78 -27.61 0.37
C TYR A 101 23.10 -27.00 1.60
N TYR A 102 22.12 -27.71 2.17
CA TYR A 102 21.31 -27.25 3.29
C TYR A 102 21.36 -28.24 4.47
N LEU A 103 21.76 -27.76 5.64
CA LEU A 103 21.76 -28.50 6.91
C LEU A 103 20.65 -27.92 7.81
N HIS A 104 19.58 -28.66 8.06
CA HIS A 104 18.30 -28.09 8.52
C HIS A 104 17.52 -28.91 9.55
N ILE A 105 16.52 -28.29 10.15
CA ILE A 105 15.43 -28.88 10.94
C ILE A 105 14.08 -28.28 10.54
N PRO A 106 12.96 -29.00 10.70
CA PRO A 106 11.63 -28.38 10.71
C PRO A 106 11.46 -27.53 11.98
N ILE A 107 10.70 -26.44 11.88
CA ILE A 107 10.35 -25.56 13.01
C ILE A 107 9.02 -24.84 12.72
N GLU A 108 8.29 -24.52 13.79
CA GLU A 108 6.96 -23.91 13.75
C GLU A 108 7.00 -22.52 14.41
N GLY A 109 6.36 -21.52 13.80
CA GLY A 109 6.11 -20.20 14.40
C GLY A 109 7.33 -19.31 14.62
N ASP A 110 7.27 -18.46 15.65
CA ASP A 110 8.27 -17.45 15.98
C ASP A 110 9.60 -18.06 16.47
N VAL A 111 10.70 -17.61 15.87
CA VAL A 111 12.04 -18.14 16.17
C VAL A 111 13.14 -17.09 16.00
N SER A 112 14.09 -17.07 16.93
CA SER A 112 15.37 -16.37 16.81
C SER A 112 16.51 -17.41 16.69
N VAL A 113 17.28 -17.34 15.61
CA VAL A 113 18.47 -18.19 15.41
C VAL A 113 19.72 -17.31 15.34
N THR A 114 20.80 -17.77 15.96
CA THR A 114 22.11 -17.13 15.95
C THR A 114 23.20 -18.13 15.59
N VAL A 115 24.17 -17.73 14.79
CA VAL A 115 25.38 -18.50 14.50
C VAL A 115 26.57 -17.55 14.28
N ARG A 116 27.81 -18.03 14.45
CA ARG A 116 29.00 -17.34 13.94
C ARG A 116 29.56 -18.08 12.74
N VAL A 117 29.69 -17.37 11.61
CA VAL A 117 30.46 -17.82 10.45
C VAL A 117 31.93 -17.53 10.74
N LEU A 118 32.77 -18.56 10.84
CA LEU A 118 34.21 -18.42 11.07
C LEU A 118 34.97 -18.10 9.77
N SER A 119 34.57 -18.73 8.67
CA SER A 119 35.16 -18.55 7.34
C SER A 119 34.24 -19.09 6.25
N VAL A 120 34.29 -18.47 5.08
CA VAL A 120 33.75 -19.00 3.80
C VAL A 120 34.92 -19.05 2.83
N GLU A 121 35.13 -20.16 2.13
CA GLU A 121 36.18 -20.29 1.13
C GLU A 121 35.95 -19.33 -0.04
N HIS A 122 37.02 -18.73 -0.59
CA HIS A 122 36.88 -17.73 -1.67
C HIS A 122 36.89 -18.40 -3.05
N THR A 123 35.86 -19.21 -3.34
CA THR A 123 35.64 -19.78 -4.68
C THR A 123 35.11 -18.72 -5.65
N HIS A 124 34.27 -17.81 -5.16
CA HIS A 124 33.74 -16.66 -5.91
C HIS A 124 33.38 -15.53 -4.93
N ASP A 125 33.32 -14.27 -5.38
CA ASP A 125 32.95 -13.12 -4.52
C ASP A 125 31.56 -13.25 -3.87
N TRP A 126 30.68 -13.99 -4.54
CA TRP A 126 29.31 -14.31 -4.09
C TRP A 126 29.17 -15.71 -3.48
N ALA A 127 30.26 -16.48 -3.35
CA ALA A 127 30.24 -17.71 -2.55
C ALA A 127 29.86 -17.36 -1.10
N LYS A 128 28.96 -18.14 -0.50
CA LYS A 128 28.23 -17.71 0.70
C LYS A 128 28.00 -18.86 1.69
N GLY A 129 28.13 -18.54 2.98
CA GLY A 129 27.64 -19.34 4.11
C GLY A 129 26.56 -18.54 4.86
N ALA A 130 25.41 -19.15 5.11
CA ALA A 130 24.21 -18.41 5.52
C ALA A 130 23.33 -19.14 6.55
N LEU A 131 22.55 -18.36 7.30
CA LEU A 131 21.32 -18.80 7.95
C LEU A 131 20.18 -18.70 6.93
N MET A 132 19.32 -19.71 6.85
CA MET A 132 18.16 -19.70 5.94
C MET A 132 16.93 -20.28 6.61
N MET A 133 15.83 -19.54 6.51
CA MET A 133 14.45 -19.98 6.78
C MET A 133 13.74 -20.13 5.43
N ARG A 134 13.10 -21.28 5.17
CA ARG A 134 12.43 -21.57 3.90
C ARG A 134 11.18 -22.41 4.10
N GLU A 135 10.18 -22.17 3.28
CA GLU A 135 8.86 -22.81 3.42
C GLU A 135 8.89 -24.31 3.10
N SER A 136 9.61 -24.70 2.05
CA SER A 136 9.73 -26.10 1.63
C SER A 136 11.11 -26.41 1.08
N LEU A 137 11.42 -27.70 0.93
CA LEU A 137 12.70 -28.19 0.39
C LEU A 137 12.77 -28.15 -1.15
N ALA A 138 11.74 -27.62 -1.84
CA ALA A 138 11.73 -27.47 -3.30
C ALA A 138 12.73 -26.37 -3.77
N PRO A 139 13.44 -26.53 -4.91
CA PRO A 139 14.47 -25.57 -5.34
C PRO A 139 14.00 -24.13 -5.53
N GLY A 140 12.73 -23.89 -5.89
CA GLY A 140 12.16 -22.55 -6.04
C GLY A 140 11.44 -22.01 -4.80
N ALA A 141 11.56 -22.65 -3.63
CA ALA A 141 10.77 -22.30 -2.44
C ALA A 141 10.93 -20.84 -1.96
N VAL A 142 9.84 -20.28 -1.43
CA VAL A 142 9.85 -19.02 -0.65
C VAL A 142 10.87 -19.16 0.47
N ASN A 143 11.78 -18.19 0.59
CA ASN A 143 12.84 -18.22 1.60
C ASN A 143 13.32 -16.84 2.01
N VAL A 144 13.91 -16.78 3.20
CA VAL A 144 14.70 -15.67 3.70
C VAL A 144 16.05 -16.19 4.16
N THR A 145 17.12 -15.64 3.57
CA THR A 145 18.50 -16.07 3.71
C THR A 145 19.36 -14.91 4.19
N LEU A 146 19.96 -15.04 5.37
CA LEU A 146 20.95 -14.11 5.90
C LEU A 146 22.35 -14.72 5.72
N GLY A 147 23.09 -14.26 4.71
CA GLY A 147 24.38 -14.82 4.32
C GLY A 147 25.57 -13.89 4.54
N TYR A 148 26.73 -14.48 4.83
CA TYR A 148 28.04 -13.84 4.70
C TYR A 148 28.74 -14.36 3.44
N SER A 149 29.20 -13.47 2.57
CA SER A 149 29.90 -13.84 1.33
C SER A 149 31.42 -13.71 1.44
N ALA A 150 32.16 -14.40 0.58
CA ALA A 150 33.62 -14.35 0.53
C ALA A 150 34.17 -12.93 0.22
N HIS A 151 33.39 -12.07 -0.46
CA HIS A 151 33.68 -10.64 -0.61
C HIS A 151 33.26 -9.77 0.60
N GLU A 152 33.26 -10.38 1.79
CA GLU A 152 33.08 -9.72 3.09
C GLU A 152 31.76 -8.93 3.25
N LYS A 153 30.69 -9.37 2.59
CA LYS A 153 29.35 -8.76 2.69
C LYS A 153 28.41 -9.62 3.53
N VAL A 154 27.63 -8.97 4.38
CA VAL A 154 26.44 -9.58 4.99
C VAL A 154 25.24 -9.14 4.17
N ALA A 155 24.44 -10.08 3.67
CA ALA A 155 23.24 -9.82 2.90
C ALA A 155 22.02 -10.53 3.52
N LEU A 156 20.92 -9.80 3.71
CA LEU A 156 19.61 -10.41 3.84
C LEU A 156 19.02 -10.49 2.42
N GLN A 157 18.75 -11.71 1.98
CA GLN A 157 18.18 -12.06 0.70
C GLN A 157 16.81 -12.71 0.94
N TRP A 158 15.84 -12.49 0.06
CA TRP A 158 14.52 -13.09 0.15
C TRP A 158 13.92 -13.41 -1.22
N ARG A 159 13.23 -14.55 -1.32
CA ARG A 159 12.30 -14.89 -2.42
C ARG A 159 10.89 -14.86 -1.83
N PRO A 160 10.01 -13.92 -2.21
CA PRO A 160 8.66 -13.78 -1.66
C PRO A 160 7.58 -14.58 -2.41
N ILE A 161 7.89 -15.13 -3.58
CA ILE A 161 6.97 -15.88 -4.46
C ILE A 161 7.70 -17.14 -4.93
N PRO A 162 7.09 -18.34 -4.94
CA PRO A 162 7.73 -19.55 -5.46
C PRO A 162 8.25 -19.39 -6.90
N ASP A 163 9.36 -20.05 -7.21
CA ASP A 163 9.99 -20.11 -8.54
C ASP A 163 10.33 -18.74 -9.19
N GLU A 164 10.32 -17.66 -8.40
CA GLU A 164 10.70 -16.31 -8.82
C GLU A 164 12.14 -15.93 -8.42
N ARG A 165 12.64 -14.81 -8.95
CA ARG A 165 13.96 -14.29 -8.52
C ARG A 165 13.96 -13.82 -7.06
N SER A 166 15.12 -13.95 -6.42
CA SER A 166 15.42 -13.34 -5.13
C SER A 166 15.72 -11.85 -5.21
N TYR A 167 15.50 -11.15 -4.11
CA TYR A 167 15.91 -9.78 -3.84
C TYR A 167 16.87 -9.76 -2.66
N TYR A 168 17.69 -8.70 -2.51
CA TYR A 168 18.64 -8.60 -1.40
C TYR A 168 18.91 -7.16 -0.95
N PHE A 169 19.39 -7.03 0.29
CA PHE A 169 20.01 -5.83 0.82
C PHE A 169 21.27 -6.24 1.59
N SER A 170 22.39 -5.55 1.39
CA SER A 170 23.68 -5.92 1.97
C SER A 170 24.41 -4.78 2.69
N ARG A 171 25.27 -5.15 3.64
CA ARG A 171 26.18 -4.29 4.39
C ARG A 171 27.59 -4.91 4.38
N SER A 172 28.60 -4.12 4.76
CA SER A 172 29.96 -4.64 4.92
C SER A 172 30.07 -5.42 6.23
N GLY A 173 30.42 -6.71 6.15
CA GLY A 173 30.83 -7.51 7.31
C GLY A 173 32.31 -7.34 7.63
N GLY A 174 33.14 -7.11 6.61
CA GLY A 174 34.59 -6.95 6.77
C GLY A 174 35.33 -8.29 6.99
N PRO A 175 36.66 -8.24 7.23
CA PRO A 175 37.50 -9.43 7.29
C PRO A 175 37.45 -10.10 8.65
N GLY A 176 36.90 -11.31 8.71
CA GLY A 176 36.98 -12.18 9.88
C GLY A 176 35.66 -12.87 10.23
N PRO A 177 35.58 -13.55 11.38
CA PRO A 177 34.36 -14.21 11.81
C PRO A 177 33.21 -13.22 12.02
N VAL A 178 32.07 -13.48 11.39
CA VAL A 178 30.86 -12.65 11.51
C VAL A 178 29.76 -13.45 12.17
N TRP A 179 29.18 -12.90 13.23
CA TRP A 179 27.94 -13.40 13.81
C TRP A 179 26.75 -12.98 12.97
N LEU A 180 25.83 -13.91 12.73
CA LEU A 180 24.55 -13.68 12.05
C LEU A 180 23.41 -14.06 13.00
N LYS A 181 22.36 -13.26 13.03
CA LYS A 181 21.11 -13.54 13.75
C LYS A 181 19.93 -13.27 12.83
N LEU A 182 19.06 -14.25 12.66
CA LEU A 182 17.84 -14.15 11.86
C LEU A 182 16.64 -14.41 12.78
N GLU A 183 15.67 -13.51 12.76
CA GLU A 183 14.49 -13.57 13.63
C GLU A 183 13.23 -13.55 12.77
N ARG A 184 12.32 -14.49 13.03
CA ARG A 184 10.97 -14.54 12.47
C ARG A 184 9.96 -14.14 13.56
N LYS A 185 9.03 -13.24 13.22
CA LYS A 185 7.84 -12.91 14.00
C LYS A 185 6.62 -12.84 13.10
N GLY A 186 5.77 -13.87 13.12
CA GLY A 186 4.78 -14.09 12.07
C GLY A 186 5.45 -14.09 10.69
N ASP A 187 5.04 -13.17 9.81
CA ASP A 187 5.63 -12.98 8.48
C ASP A 187 6.80 -11.96 8.45
N GLU A 188 7.17 -11.33 9.56
CA GLU A 188 8.31 -10.40 9.59
C GLU A 188 9.63 -11.15 9.86
N PHE A 189 10.57 -11.06 8.91
CA PHE A 189 11.91 -11.62 9.01
C PHE A 189 12.96 -10.49 9.13
N THR A 190 13.67 -10.45 10.26
CA THR A 190 14.69 -9.43 10.54
C THR A 190 16.08 -10.05 10.64
N GLY A 191 17.02 -9.53 9.83
CA GLY A 191 18.42 -9.97 9.84
C GLY A 191 19.34 -9.01 10.56
N TYR A 192 20.18 -9.52 11.46
CA TYR A 192 21.22 -8.79 12.20
C TYR A 192 22.59 -9.44 12.05
N TYR A 193 23.66 -8.68 12.23
CA TYR A 193 25.02 -9.21 12.31
C TYR A 193 25.84 -8.54 13.40
N SER A 194 26.92 -9.20 13.84
CA SER A 194 27.86 -8.65 14.82
C SER A 194 29.29 -9.08 14.54
N LEU A 195 30.25 -8.20 14.83
CA LEU A 195 31.69 -8.47 14.71
C LEU A 195 32.32 -8.90 16.04
N ASP A 196 31.62 -8.72 17.16
CA ASP A 196 32.08 -9.08 18.51
C ASP A 196 31.16 -10.10 19.22
N GLY A 197 29.94 -10.33 18.72
CA GLY A 197 28.95 -11.24 19.30
C GLY A 197 28.08 -10.62 20.38
N THR A 198 28.23 -9.33 20.64
CA THR A 198 27.53 -8.58 21.70
C THR A 198 26.78 -7.36 21.17
N HIS A 199 27.33 -6.63 20.20
CA HIS A 199 26.68 -5.50 19.55
C HIS A 199 26.08 -5.94 18.21
N TRP A 200 24.74 -5.98 18.14
CA TRP A 200 24.00 -6.41 16.96
C TRP A 200 23.62 -5.23 16.07
N LEU A 201 24.09 -5.25 14.83
CA LEU A 201 23.77 -4.27 13.79
C LEU A 201 22.66 -4.84 12.90
N LEU A 202 21.61 -4.04 12.67
CA LEU A 202 20.52 -4.41 11.75
C LEU A 202 21.03 -4.43 10.31
N THR A 203 20.84 -5.54 9.60
CA THR A 203 20.97 -5.60 8.14
C THR A 203 19.75 -4.89 7.53
N THR A 204 18.57 -5.51 7.62
CA THR A 204 17.25 -4.95 7.29
C THR A 204 16.14 -5.86 7.85
N SER A 205 14.88 -5.43 7.75
CA SER A 205 13.69 -6.26 7.99
C SER A 205 12.85 -6.38 6.70
N LYS A 206 12.19 -7.53 6.50
CA LYS A 206 11.27 -7.79 5.40
C LYS A 206 10.09 -8.65 5.83
N THR A 207 8.89 -8.23 5.44
CA THR A 207 7.71 -9.10 5.47
C THR A 207 7.76 -10.05 4.28
N VAL A 208 7.68 -11.34 4.56
CA VAL A 208 7.59 -12.43 3.56
C VAL A 208 6.53 -13.39 4.08
N VAL A 209 5.39 -13.47 3.40
CA VAL A 209 4.33 -14.40 3.79
C VAL A 209 4.84 -15.83 3.65
N MET A 210 4.73 -16.61 4.71
CA MET A 210 5.27 -17.98 4.76
C MET A 210 4.43 -18.82 5.75
N ALA A 211 4.20 -20.10 5.46
CA ALA A 211 3.52 -21.02 6.39
C ALA A 211 4.12 -21.00 7.82
N GLU A 212 3.35 -21.34 8.85
CA GLU A 212 3.89 -21.43 10.23
C GLU A 212 4.93 -22.55 10.34
N ASP A 213 4.66 -23.71 9.73
CA ASP A 213 5.60 -24.83 9.55
C ASP A 213 6.63 -24.52 8.45
N ILE A 214 7.91 -24.42 8.81
CA ILE A 214 9.01 -24.11 7.89
C ILE A 214 10.26 -24.96 8.17
N TYR A 215 11.27 -24.81 7.33
CA TYR A 215 12.62 -25.33 7.57
C TYR A 215 13.55 -24.19 7.98
N LEU A 216 14.32 -24.43 9.03
CA LEU A 216 15.42 -23.56 9.49
C LEU A 216 16.73 -24.31 9.34
N GLY A 217 17.77 -23.66 8.79
CA GLY A 217 19.04 -24.33 8.55
C GLY A 217 20.22 -23.42 8.21
N LEU A 218 21.38 -24.06 8.03
CA LEU A 218 22.60 -23.47 7.49
C LEU A 218 22.70 -23.82 5.99
N ALA A 219 22.96 -22.82 5.16
CA ALA A 219 23.04 -22.94 3.70
C ALA A 219 24.44 -22.57 3.18
N VAL A 220 24.98 -23.33 2.23
CA VAL A 220 26.30 -23.08 1.61
C VAL A 220 26.26 -23.25 0.09
N SER A 221 26.72 -22.24 -0.64
CA SER A 221 26.82 -22.25 -2.11
C SER A 221 28.13 -21.60 -2.61
N PRO A 222 28.83 -22.20 -3.59
CA PRO A 222 30.07 -21.66 -4.17
C PRO A 222 29.87 -20.53 -5.19
N HIS A 223 28.62 -20.27 -5.60
CA HIS A 223 28.25 -19.46 -6.78
C HIS A 223 28.74 -20.01 -8.14
N VAL A 224 29.31 -21.22 -8.19
CA VAL A 224 29.90 -21.81 -9.41
C VAL A 224 29.66 -23.32 -9.42
N ILE A 225 28.93 -23.82 -10.42
CA ILE A 225 28.47 -25.22 -10.51
C ILE A 225 29.59 -26.28 -10.63
N SER A 226 30.84 -25.86 -10.89
CA SER A 226 32.00 -26.75 -11.04
C SER A 226 32.88 -26.88 -9.79
N ASP A 227 32.67 -26.04 -8.78
CA ASP A 227 33.51 -25.97 -7.58
C ASP A 227 32.72 -26.34 -6.33
N ASN A 228 33.42 -26.67 -5.25
CA ASN A 228 32.84 -26.87 -3.93
C ASN A 228 33.33 -25.77 -2.98
N ASN A 229 32.46 -25.26 -2.12
CA ASN A 229 32.78 -24.26 -1.12
C ASN A 229 32.77 -24.86 0.28
N ILE A 230 33.81 -24.58 1.07
CA ILE A 230 33.83 -24.90 2.49
C ILE A 230 33.46 -23.66 3.31
N ALA A 231 32.37 -23.76 4.09
CA ALA A 231 32.01 -22.78 5.11
C ALA A 231 32.07 -23.41 6.50
N ILE A 232 32.62 -22.66 7.46
CA ILE A 232 32.83 -23.12 8.84
C ILE A 232 32.02 -22.23 9.78
N PHE A 233 31.25 -22.85 10.67
CA PHE A 233 30.36 -22.19 11.62
C PHE A 233 30.64 -22.67 13.04
N ASP A 234 30.36 -21.83 14.05
CA ASP A 234 30.26 -22.26 15.44
C ASP A 234 29.20 -21.45 16.21
N ASN A 235 28.99 -21.78 17.49
CA ASN A 235 28.03 -21.09 18.38
C ASN A 235 26.59 -21.00 17.84
N LEU A 236 26.15 -22.04 17.12
CA LEU A 236 24.75 -22.18 16.69
C LEU A 236 23.81 -22.26 17.90
N LYS A 237 22.85 -21.34 17.97
CA LYS A 237 21.80 -21.27 18.99
C LYS A 237 20.45 -21.04 18.31
N VAL A 238 19.45 -21.83 18.68
CA VAL A 238 18.06 -21.64 18.28
C VAL A 238 17.25 -21.35 19.54
N ALA A 239 16.53 -20.24 19.56
CA ALA A 239 15.58 -19.86 20.58
C ALA A 239 14.19 -19.80 19.95
N SER A 240 13.36 -20.78 20.28
CA SER A 240 11.92 -20.80 20.02
C SER A 240 11.16 -20.80 21.35
N ASP A 241 9.95 -20.22 21.36
CA ASP A 241 9.07 -20.25 22.52
C ASP A 241 8.55 -21.69 22.75
N ASN A 242 9.25 -22.43 23.60
CA ASN A 242 9.07 -23.87 23.82
C ASN A 242 7.83 -24.24 24.68
N SER A 243 6.78 -23.42 24.62
CA SER A 243 5.52 -23.58 25.35
C SER A 243 4.88 -24.96 25.15
N ALA A 244 4.97 -25.52 23.93
CA ALA A 244 4.40 -26.81 23.57
C ALA A 244 4.97 -27.99 24.39
N ASN A 245 6.28 -27.99 24.67
CA ASN A 245 6.95 -29.14 25.31
C ASN A 245 6.54 -29.35 26.77
N VAL A 246 6.25 -28.29 27.52
CA VAL A 246 5.83 -28.38 28.94
C VAL A 246 4.37 -28.84 29.05
N CYS A 247 3.50 -28.32 28.18
CA CYS A 247 2.09 -28.70 28.09
C CYS A 247 1.91 -30.17 27.74
N GLN A 248 2.67 -30.66 26.73
CA GLN A 248 2.64 -32.05 26.33
C GLN A 248 3.17 -32.99 27.42
N ALA A 249 4.17 -32.56 28.19
CA ALA A 249 4.72 -33.34 29.31
C ALA A 249 3.77 -33.46 30.52
N GLN A 250 2.90 -32.47 30.76
CA GLN A 250 1.87 -32.52 31.81
C GLN A 250 0.49 -33.01 31.30
N GLY A 251 0.35 -33.28 30.00
CA GLY A 251 -0.89 -33.79 29.40
C GLY A 251 -2.03 -32.76 29.32
N ALA A 252 -1.71 -31.46 29.39
CA ALA A 252 -2.70 -30.39 29.32
C ALA A 252 -2.99 -30.00 27.86
N GLN A 253 -4.27 -30.01 27.47
CA GLN A 253 -4.72 -29.73 26.10
C GLN A 253 -5.19 -28.29 25.93
N CYS A 254 -5.89 -27.75 26.92
CA CYS A 254 -6.21 -26.33 27.03
C CYS A 254 -6.04 -25.84 28.48
N GLY A 255 -5.97 -24.52 28.71
CA GLY A 255 -5.99 -23.92 30.05
C GLY A 255 -4.65 -23.77 30.77
N ALA A 256 -4.71 -23.32 32.02
CA ALA A 256 -3.56 -22.91 32.81
C ALA A 256 -2.92 -24.07 33.60
N ILE A 257 -1.62 -24.26 33.47
CA ILE A 257 -0.80 -25.16 34.32
C ILE A 257 0.29 -24.39 35.07
N ASP A 258 0.94 -25.05 36.01
CA ASP A 258 2.18 -24.59 36.65
C ASP A 258 3.36 -24.86 35.71
N ASP A 259 4.21 -23.87 35.48
CA ASP A 259 5.41 -23.97 34.62
C ASP A 259 6.55 -24.79 35.24
N GLY A 260 6.36 -25.30 36.47
CA GLY A 260 7.35 -26.05 37.24
C GLY A 260 8.30 -25.16 38.04
N GLN A 261 8.14 -23.84 37.97
CA GLN A 261 8.90 -22.83 38.71
C GLN A 261 8.00 -21.92 39.56
N GLY A 262 6.69 -22.21 39.63
CA GLY A 262 5.70 -21.45 40.38
C GLY A 262 5.09 -20.27 39.60
N GLY A 263 5.33 -20.19 38.29
CA GLY A 263 4.56 -19.36 37.36
C GLY A 263 3.41 -20.13 36.72
N SER A 264 2.58 -19.45 35.95
CA SER A 264 1.47 -20.08 35.23
C SER A 264 1.71 -20.03 33.72
N LEU A 265 1.77 -21.22 33.11
CA LEU A 265 1.84 -21.41 31.67
C LEU A 265 0.44 -21.65 31.11
N GLN A 266 0.09 -20.98 30.01
CA GLN A 266 -1.14 -21.28 29.27
C GLN A 266 -0.85 -22.35 28.21
N CYS A 267 -1.52 -23.48 28.32
CA CYS A 267 -1.43 -24.57 27.37
C CYS A 267 -2.62 -24.51 26.43
N GLY A 268 -2.38 -24.35 25.13
CA GLY A 268 -3.37 -24.53 24.07
C GLY A 268 -4.68 -23.73 24.19
N ALA A 269 -5.58 -24.01 23.25
CA ALA A 269 -6.98 -23.64 23.30
C ALA A 269 -7.78 -24.83 22.78
N CYS A 270 -8.93 -25.09 23.38
CA CYS A 270 -9.79 -26.18 22.92
C CYS A 270 -10.40 -25.80 21.55
N SER A 271 -10.65 -26.79 20.69
CA SER A 271 -11.25 -26.55 19.36
C SER A 271 -12.64 -25.92 19.49
N THR A 272 -13.12 -25.29 18.40
CA THR A 272 -14.49 -24.78 18.33
C THR A 272 -15.50 -25.82 18.82
N ASP A 273 -16.47 -25.35 19.62
CA ASP A 273 -17.51 -26.16 20.28
C ASP A 273 -17.02 -27.06 21.42
N SER A 274 -15.84 -26.77 22.00
CA SER A 274 -15.36 -27.36 23.26
C SER A 274 -14.89 -26.30 24.25
N THR A 275 -15.03 -26.58 25.56
CA THR A 275 -14.59 -25.70 26.67
C THR A 275 -13.46 -26.36 27.45
N CYS A 276 -12.61 -25.53 28.05
CA CYS A 276 -11.53 -25.99 28.92
C CYS A 276 -12.08 -26.38 30.29
N SER A 277 -12.16 -27.67 30.57
CA SER A 277 -12.52 -28.20 31.89
C SER A 277 -11.38 -29.04 32.43
N SER A 278 -10.82 -28.65 33.57
CA SER A 278 -9.70 -29.38 34.23
C SER A 278 -8.51 -29.66 33.29
N ASN A 279 -8.21 -28.69 32.42
CA ASN A 279 -7.16 -28.70 31.40
C ASN A 279 -7.34 -29.74 30.26
N SER A 280 -8.58 -30.22 30.08
CA SER A 280 -9.07 -31.09 29.00
C SER A 280 -10.06 -30.33 28.10
N CYS A 281 -10.11 -30.68 26.82
CA CYS A 281 -11.08 -30.16 25.85
C CYS A 281 -12.41 -30.92 25.97
N GLU A 282 -13.41 -30.37 26.67
CA GLU A 282 -14.72 -31.03 26.84
C GLU A 282 -15.78 -30.44 25.88
N PRO A 283 -16.52 -31.24 25.09
CA PRO A 283 -17.54 -30.73 24.17
C PRO A 283 -18.67 -29.96 24.85
N ILE A 284 -19.14 -28.90 24.19
CA ILE A 284 -20.23 -28.04 24.67
C ILE A 284 -21.57 -28.54 24.10
N ASP A 285 -22.64 -28.42 24.89
CA ASP A 285 -23.99 -28.82 24.45
C ASP A 285 -24.43 -27.97 23.24
N PRO A 286 -24.82 -28.58 22.09
CA PRO A 286 -25.34 -27.86 20.92
C PRO A 286 -26.50 -26.90 21.23
N VAL A 287 -27.30 -27.16 22.27
CA VAL A 287 -28.38 -26.27 22.70
C VAL A 287 -27.84 -24.98 23.33
N GLN A 288 -26.70 -25.04 24.03
CA GLN A 288 -26.03 -23.84 24.56
C GLN A 288 -25.34 -23.04 23.46
N ILE A 289 -24.69 -23.71 22.50
CA ILE A 289 -24.08 -23.06 21.32
C ILE A 289 -25.14 -22.25 20.57
N GLY A 290 -26.28 -22.88 20.22
CA GLY A 290 -27.38 -22.20 19.54
C GLY A 290 -27.93 -20.98 20.30
N ALA A 291 -27.98 -21.05 21.64
CA ALA A 291 -28.42 -19.92 22.47
C ALA A 291 -27.42 -18.76 22.50
N VAL A 292 -26.11 -19.04 22.56
CA VAL A 292 -25.06 -17.99 22.52
C VAL A 292 -24.99 -17.36 21.14
N CYS A 293 -25.04 -18.15 20.07
CA CYS A 293 -25.08 -17.66 18.69
C CYS A 293 -26.30 -16.76 18.42
N ALA A 294 -27.49 -17.17 18.88
CA ALA A 294 -28.70 -16.35 18.78
C ALA A 294 -28.60 -15.04 19.59
N ALA A 295 -27.98 -15.07 20.77
CA ALA A 295 -27.76 -13.86 21.59
C ALA A 295 -26.70 -12.91 21.00
N ALA A 296 -25.70 -13.44 20.29
CA ALA A 296 -24.69 -12.67 19.57
C ALA A 296 -25.17 -12.18 18.18
N GLY A 297 -26.33 -12.65 17.71
CA GLY A 297 -26.85 -12.34 16.37
C GLY A 297 -26.08 -13.01 15.23
N ALA A 298 -25.42 -14.13 15.51
CA ALA A 298 -24.57 -14.86 14.57
C ALA A 298 -25.33 -15.98 13.82
N GLN A 299 -25.01 -16.15 12.54
CA GLN A 299 -25.63 -17.13 11.61
C GLN A 299 -24.63 -18.14 11.02
N CYS A 300 -23.35 -17.77 10.97
CA CYS A 300 -22.23 -18.65 10.69
C CYS A 300 -20.97 -18.08 11.40
N GLY A 301 -19.83 -18.77 11.35
CA GLY A 301 -18.55 -18.27 11.88
C GLY A 301 -18.35 -18.52 13.37
N VAL A 302 -17.41 -17.80 14.01
CA VAL A 302 -17.01 -18.04 15.40
C VAL A 302 -17.34 -16.86 16.32
N VAL A 303 -18.14 -17.12 17.36
CA VAL A 303 -18.41 -16.16 18.45
C VAL A 303 -17.64 -16.55 19.70
N ARG A 304 -17.30 -15.57 20.54
CA ARG A 304 -16.75 -15.86 21.87
C ARG A 304 -17.87 -15.96 22.89
N ASP A 305 -17.84 -16.99 23.72
CA ASP A 305 -18.59 -16.94 24.96
C ASP A 305 -17.93 -15.94 25.93
N GLY A 306 -18.70 -15.45 26.91
CA GLY A 306 -18.23 -14.44 27.88
C GLY A 306 -17.12 -14.93 28.82
N SER A 307 -16.68 -16.18 28.69
CA SER A 307 -15.55 -16.80 29.41
C SER A 307 -14.26 -16.83 28.58
N GLY A 308 -14.30 -16.46 27.29
CA GLY A 308 -13.14 -16.37 26.41
C GLY A 308 -12.93 -17.56 25.48
N SER A 309 -13.81 -18.56 25.48
CA SER A 309 -13.77 -19.68 24.53
C SER A 309 -14.50 -19.33 23.23
N THR A 310 -14.10 -19.95 22.11
CA THR A 310 -14.72 -19.74 20.79
C THR A 310 -15.71 -20.86 20.42
N LEU A 311 -16.92 -20.48 20.04
CA LEU A 311 -18.04 -21.33 19.61
C LEU A 311 -18.32 -21.14 18.13
N SER A 312 -18.65 -22.21 17.40
CA SER A 312 -19.06 -22.13 15.99
C SER A 312 -20.58 -21.95 15.88
N CYS A 313 -20.99 -20.93 15.14
CA CYS A 313 -22.39 -20.59 14.89
C CYS A 313 -22.93 -21.17 13.58
N GLY A 314 -22.36 -22.29 13.12
CA GLY A 314 -22.74 -22.96 11.89
C GLY A 314 -22.04 -22.40 10.64
N SER A 315 -22.51 -22.85 9.48
CA SER A 315 -21.98 -22.51 8.16
C SER A 315 -23.07 -21.88 7.29
N CYS A 316 -22.68 -20.94 6.45
CA CYS A 316 -23.58 -20.25 5.52
C CYS A 316 -23.96 -21.19 4.35
N ASN A 317 -24.95 -20.82 3.52
CA ASN A 317 -25.40 -21.68 2.41
C ASN A 317 -24.50 -21.51 1.17
N THR A 318 -24.69 -22.37 0.17
CA THR A 318 -23.96 -22.28 -1.12
C THR A 318 -24.19 -20.91 -1.78
N GLY A 319 -23.10 -20.14 -1.98
CA GLY A 319 -23.15 -18.76 -2.49
C GLY A 319 -23.11 -17.68 -1.40
N GLU A 320 -22.90 -18.05 -0.15
CA GLU A 320 -22.70 -17.14 0.98
C GLU A 320 -21.35 -17.45 1.67
N THR A 321 -20.60 -16.40 2.03
CA THR A 321 -19.39 -16.49 2.85
C THR A 321 -19.66 -15.95 4.24
N CYS A 322 -18.96 -16.49 5.24
CA CYS A 322 -19.10 -16.00 6.60
C CYS A 322 -18.29 -14.70 6.79
N SER A 323 -19.00 -13.59 6.87
CA SER A 323 -18.42 -12.27 7.16
C SER A 323 -19.07 -11.72 8.43
N ASN A 324 -18.24 -11.27 9.38
CA ASN A 324 -18.69 -10.73 10.68
C ASN A 324 -19.75 -11.61 11.40
N ASN A 325 -19.56 -12.94 11.33
CA ASN A 325 -20.46 -13.97 11.84
C ASN A 325 -21.89 -13.97 11.26
N ARG A 326 -22.08 -13.45 10.05
CA ARG A 326 -23.33 -13.53 9.28
C ARG A 326 -23.12 -14.20 7.94
N CYS A 327 -24.20 -14.75 7.39
CA CYS A 327 -24.24 -15.20 6.02
C CYS A 327 -24.31 -13.96 5.12
N GLU A 328 -23.22 -13.61 4.45
CA GLU A 328 -23.20 -12.54 3.45
C GLU A 328 -22.96 -13.16 2.07
N ALA A 329 -23.64 -12.68 1.02
CA ALA A 329 -23.50 -13.23 -0.32
C ALA A 329 -22.04 -13.15 -0.79
N SER A 330 -21.45 -14.30 -1.15
CA SER A 330 -20.04 -14.39 -1.52
C SER A 330 -19.84 -13.95 -2.97
N CYS A 331 -19.19 -12.80 -3.15
CA CYS A 331 -18.74 -12.31 -4.45
C CYS A 331 -17.32 -12.79 -4.73
N SER A 332 -17.17 -14.08 -5.04
CA SER A 332 -15.97 -14.62 -5.67
C SER A 332 -16.07 -14.49 -7.20
N LEU A 333 -14.93 -14.35 -7.89
CA LEU A 333 -14.88 -14.20 -9.36
C LEU A 333 -15.51 -15.40 -10.10
N ASP A 334 -15.60 -16.54 -9.42
CA ASP A 334 -16.33 -17.73 -9.85
C ASP A 334 -17.78 -17.47 -10.26
N GLN A 335 -18.41 -16.36 -9.84
CA GLN A 335 -19.76 -16.00 -10.30
C GLN A 335 -19.79 -15.40 -11.72
N ILE A 336 -18.66 -14.91 -12.24
CA ILE A 336 -18.49 -14.58 -13.66
C ILE A 336 -18.37 -15.88 -14.47
N ASP A 337 -17.64 -16.88 -13.96
CA ASP A 337 -17.44 -18.19 -14.60
C ASP A 337 -18.59 -19.20 -14.39
N LYS A 338 -19.56 -18.91 -13.51
CA LYS A 338 -20.80 -19.70 -13.33
C LYS A 338 -21.97 -19.18 -14.18
N GLY A 339 -21.71 -18.23 -15.08
CA GLY A 339 -22.56 -18.01 -16.25
C GLY A 339 -22.56 -19.24 -17.19
N PRO A 340 -23.39 -19.27 -18.25
CA PRO A 340 -23.55 -20.45 -19.10
C PRO A 340 -22.34 -20.81 -19.99
N LEU A 341 -21.16 -20.23 -19.76
CA LEU A 341 -19.98 -20.24 -20.65
C LEU A 341 -18.72 -20.64 -19.88
N THR A 342 -18.56 -21.93 -19.59
CA THR A 342 -17.54 -22.45 -18.65
C THR A 342 -16.09 -22.43 -19.16
N ASP A 343 -15.87 -22.20 -20.45
CA ASP A 343 -14.55 -22.33 -21.09
C ASP A 343 -14.09 -20.96 -21.66
N LEU A 344 -14.04 -19.96 -20.79
CA LEU A 344 -13.46 -18.64 -21.08
C LEU A 344 -11.93 -18.77 -21.19
N PHE A 345 -11.33 -18.32 -22.29
CA PHE A 345 -9.88 -18.36 -22.50
C PHE A 345 -9.17 -17.09 -22.01
N ALA A 346 -9.71 -15.89 -22.21
CA ALA A 346 -9.13 -14.66 -21.66
C ALA A 346 -10.18 -13.55 -21.51
N TYR A 347 -9.91 -12.57 -20.63
CA TYR A 347 -10.84 -11.49 -20.35
C TYR A 347 -10.18 -10.11 -20.17
N ALA A 348 -10.84 -9.05 -20.64
CA ALA A 348 -10.52 -7.65 -20.37
C ALA A 348 -11.81 -6.87 -20.05
N PRO A 349 -12.10 -6.55 -18.78
CA PRO A 349 -13.33 -5.84 -18.39
C PRO A 349 -13.36 -4.34 -18.76
N LEU A 350 -12.25 -3.78 -19.26
CA LEU A 350 -11.93 -2.36 -19.13
C LEU A 350 -12.39 -1.49 -20.30
N GLN A 351 -12.87 -0.28 -19.98
CA GLN A 351 -13.24 0.78 -20.93
C GLN A 351 -12.10 1.78 -21.15
N PHE A 352 -12.00 2.34 -22.36
CA PHE A 352 -11.10 3.46 -22.66
C PHE A 352 -11.66 4.82 -22.20
N ALA A 353 -10.83 5.59 -21.49
CA ALA A 353 -11.06 7.00 -21.22
C ALA A 353 -10.66 7.87 -22.43
N PHE A 354 -11.42 8.94 -22.69
CA PHE A 354 -11.27 9.77 -23.90
C PHE A 354 -10.03 10.70 -23.84
N GLU A 355 -9.54 11.03 -22.65
CA GLU A 355 -8.49 12.01 -22.41
C GLU A 355 -7.07 11.41 -22.52
N ASP A 356 -6.07 12.24 -22.83
CA ASP A 356 -4.67 11.81 -22.95
C ASP A 356 -4.00 11.73 -21.57
N LEU A 357 -3.84 10.51 -21.06
CA LEU A 357 -3.23 10.22 -19.76
C LEU A 357 -1.74 9.86 -19.85
N SER A 358 -1.12 9.99 -21.03
CA SER A 358 0.30 9.63 -21.26
C SER A 358 1.29 10.44 -20.43
N ALA A 359 0.91 11.64 -19.99
CA ALA A 359 1.68 12.45 -19.06
C ALA A 359 1.96 11.74 -17.72
N ASN A 360 1.07 10.84 -17.28
CA ASN A 360 1.14 10.23 -15.95
C ASN A 360 2.02 8.96 -15.90
N ARG A 361 2.48 8.43 -17.05
CA ARG A 361 3.46 7.31 -17.15
C ARG A 361 3.14 6.07 -16.29
N HIS A 362 1.87 5.70 -16.20
CA HIS A 362 1.44 4.48 -15.50
C HIS A 362 1.23 3.31 -16.47
N GLN A 363 1.97 2.23 -16.25
CA GLN A 363 1.54 0.88 -16.66
C GLN A 363 0.81 0.26 -15.47
N LEU A 364 -0.43 -0.16 -15.69
CA LEU A 364 -1.27 -0.83 -14.70
C LEU A 364 -1.33 -2.31 -15.05
N ASP A 365 -0.45 -3.11 -14.45
CA ASP A 365 -0.48 -4.57 -14.56
C ASP A 365 -1.65 -5.13 -13.75
N THR A 366 -2.80 -5.28 -14.40
CA THR A 366 -3.98 -5.94 -13.85
C THR A 366 -3.84 -7.45 -14.03
N ARG A 367 -3.18 -8.11 -13.06
CA ARG A 367 -3.33 -9.57 -12.92
C ARG A 367 -4.80 -9.87 -12.60
N LEU A 368 -5.47 -10.56 -13.51
CA LEU A 368 -6.77 -11.17 -13.24
C LEU A 368 -6.55 -12.18 -12.11
N LEU A 369 -7.26 -12.02 -11.00
CA LEU A 369 -7.07 -12.86 -9.82
C LEU A 369 -7.53 -14.29 -10.14
N ALA A 370 -6.73 -15.27 -9.71
CA ALA A 370 -7.09 -16.67 -9.83
C ALA A 370 -8.29 -17.01 -8.91
N HIS A 371 -9.14 -17.92 -9.38
CA HIS A 371 -10.07 -18.65 -8.53
C HIS A 371 -9.28 -19.55 -7.57
N GLU A 372 -9.64 -19.58 -6.29
CA GLU A 372 -9.03 -20.50 -5.31
C GLU A 372 -9.18 -21.97 -5.78
N ASP A 373 -8.15 -22.79 -5.62
CA ASP A 373 -8.10 -24.21 -6.02
C ASP A 373 -8.03 -24.59 -7.53
N ASN A 374 -7.71 -23.68 -8.47
CA ASN A 374 -7.40 -24.13 -9.85
C ASN A 374 -6.24 -23.41 -10.55
N SER A 375 -5.10 -24.10 -10.68
CA SER A 375 -3.79 -23.56 -11.10
C SER A 375 -3.59 -23.40 -12.62
N GLU A 376 -4.65 -23.31 -13.43
CA GLU A 376 -4.54 -23.41 -14.91
C GLU A 376 -4.90 -22.16 -15.73
N PHE A 377 -5.30 -21.05 -15.07
CA PHE A 377 -5.53 -19.74 -15.70
C PHE A 377 -4.31 -18.81 -15.57
N PRO A 378 -3.47 -18.62 -16.61
CA PRO A 378 -2.16 -17.99 -16.48
C PRO A 378 -2.04 -16.71 -17.33
N TYR A 379 -3.09 -15.88 -17.38
CA TYR A 379 -3.16 -14.74 -18.30
C TYR A 379 -2.95 -13.41 -17.57
N GLU A 380 -1.92 -12.66 -17.97
CA GLU A 380 -1.64 -11.33 -17.44
C GLU A 380 -2.21 -10.28 -18.40
N SER A 381 -3.09 -9.40 -17.91
CA SER A 381 -3.50 -8.21 -18.66
C SER A 381 -2.73 -6.98 -18.15
N SER A 382 -1.95 -6.36 -19.04
CA SER A 382 -1.24 -5.11 -18.76
C SER A 382 -1.94 -3.96 -19.46
N VAL A 383 -2.38 -2.94 -18.71
CA VAL A 383 -3.00 -1.74 -19.26
C VAL A 383 -1.92 -0.68 -19.46
N ASP A 384 -1.69 -0.28 -20.70
CA ASP A 384 -0.81 0.85 -21.01
C ASP A 384 -1.66 2.11 -21.21
N MET A 385 -1.73 2.91 -20.14
CA MET A 385 -2.51 4.15 -20.10
C MET A 385 -1.86 5.26 -20.93
N ALA A 386 -0.61 5.11 -21.39
CA ALA A 386 0.07 6.10 -22.22
C ALA A 386 -0.25 5.90 -23.70
N ASP A 387 -0.24 4.66 -24.18
CA ASP A 387 -0.58 4.34 -25.58
C ASP A 387 -2.10 4.18 -25.82
N LYS A 388 -2.93 4.47 -24.80
CA LYS A 388 -4.40 4.21 -24.79
C LYS A 388 -4.72 2.79 -25.26
N SER A 389 -3.99 1.80 -24.75
CA SER A 389 -4.10 0.43 -25.20
C SER A 389 -4.10 -0.58 -24.05
N VAL A 390 -4.83 -1.68 -24.22
CA VAL A 390 -4.81 -2.82 -23.29
C VAL A 390 -4.08 -3.95 -23.98
N ARG A 391 -3.01 -4.46 -23.36
CA ARG A 391 -2.28 -5.63 -23.83
C ARG A 391 -2.65 -6.84 -23.00
N LEU A 392 -3.36 -7.78 -23.60
CA LEU A 392 -3.59 -9.11 -23.05
C LEU A 392 -2.37 -9.98 -23.38
N ASN A 393 -1.63 -10.46 -22.38
CA ASN A 393 -0.52 -11.40 -22.56
C ASN A 393 -1.01 -12.82 -22.24
N PHE A 394 -0.91 -13.72 -23.21
CA PHE A 394 -1.38 -15.10 -23.09
C PHE A 394 -0.33 -16.07 -22.50
N ALA A 395 0.81 -15.55 -22.02
CA ALA A 395 1.86 -16.30 -21.33
C ALA A 395 2.34 -17.56 -22.10
N GLY A 396 2.48 -17.44 -23.42
CA GLY A 396 2.90 -18.55 -24.29
C GLY A 396 1.79 -19.51 -24.73
N LYS A 397 0.58 -19.44 -24.15
CA LYS A 397 -0.60 -20.14 -24.69
C LYS A 397 -1.13 -19.39 -25.92
N ARG A 398 -1.70 -20.11 -26.88
CA ARG A 398 -2.34 -19.56 -28.09
C ARG A 398 -3.63 -20.35 -28.38
N PRO A 399 -4.79 -19.70 -28.58
CA PRO A 399 -6.00 -20.37 -29.06
C PRO A 399 -5.76 -21.10 -30.38
N ALA A 400 -6.41 -22.26 -30.52
CA ALA A 400 -6.34 -23.09 -31.71
C ALA A 400 -7.21 -22.53 -32.86
N ALA A 401 -7.30 -23.27 -33.96
CA ALA A 401 -8.08 -22.90 -35.15
C ALA A 401 -9.61 -22.81 -34.93
N GLN A 402 -10.11 -23.15 -33.73
CA GLN A 402 -11.45 -22.80 -33.28
C GLN A 402 -11.33 -21.82 -32.12
N MET A 403 -12.05 -20.69 -32.19
CA MET A 403 -12.05 -19.65 -31.15
C MET A 403 -13.23 -18.70 -31.31
N THR A 404 -13.59 -17.99 -30.24
CA THR A 404 -14.54 -16.89 -30.27
C THR A 404 -13.96 -15.68 -29.53
N LEU A 405 -13.88 -14.54 -30.19
CA LEU A 405 -13.57 -13.24 -29.59
C LEU A 405 -14.88 -12.44 -29.53
N SER A 406 -15.25 -11.94 -28.35
CA SER A 406 -16.44 -11.10 -28.13
C SER A 406 -16.02 -9.82 -27.43
N PHE A 407 -16.60 -8.67 -27.79
CA PHE A 407 -16.37 -7.41 -27.10
C PHE A 407 -17.58 -6.47 -27.24
N LYS A 408 -17.63 -5.46 -26.37
CA LYS A 408 -18.60 -4.36 -26.45
C LYS A 408 -17.89 -3.09 -26.89
N MET A 409 -18.56 -2.23 -27.67
CA MET A 409 -17.97 -0.98 -28.16
C MET A 409 -18.99 0.15 -28.36
N ILE A 410 -18.51 1.40 -28.21
CA ILE A 410 -19.21 2.61 -28.66
C ILE A 410 -18.30 3.27 -29.69
N PRO A 411 -18.66 3.27 -30.99
CA PRO A 411 -17.86 3.92 -32.02
C PRO A 411 -17.80 5.44 -31.79
N ASP A 412 -16.63 6.04 -32.06
CA ASP A 412 -16.59 7.48 -32.28
C ASP A 412 -17.41 7.83 -33.55
N SER A 413 -17.90 9.06 -33.57
CA SER A 413 -18.74 9.69 -34.58
C SER A 413 -18.11 9.82 -35.98
N GLN A 414 -16.85 9.42 -36.15
CA GLN A 414 -16.06 9.55 -37.37
C GLN A 414 -15.96 8.20 -38.09
N ALA A 415 -16.46 8.12 -39.33
CA ALA A 415 -16.31 6.93 -40.19
C ALA A 415 -14.90 6.83 -40.81
N GLN A 416 -13.87 6.99 -39.99
CA GLN A 416 -12.47 6.84 -40.35
C GLN A 416 -12.00 5.39 -40.19
N SER A 417 -10.81 5.08 -40.71
CA SER A 417 -10.28 3.72 -40.73
C SER A 417 -9.31 3.55 -39.57
N GLU A 418 -9.78 2.95 -38.48
CA GLU A 418 -9.14 2.96 -37.16
C GLU A 418 -8.93 1.53 -36.65
N GLN A 419 -7.81 1.28 -35.96
CA GLN A 419 -7.54 -0.01 -35.36
C GLN A 419 -8.35 -0.16 -34.06
N ILE A 420 -9.16 -1.21 -33.95
CA ILE A 420 -9.87 -1.56 -32.70
C ILE A 420 -8.99 -2.46 -31.84
N MET A 421 -8.35 -3.46 -32.45
CA MET A 421 -7.38 -4.35 -31.79
C MET A 421 -6.51 -5.09 -32.81
N ALA A 422 -5.29 -5.44 -32.43
CA ALA A 422 -4.33 -6.16 -33.27
C ALA A 422 -3.37 -7.05 -32.47
N GLY A 423 -3.03 -8.18 -33.07
CA GLY A 423 -1.96 -9.09 -32.68
C GLY A 423 -1.33 -9.73 -33.92
N GLU A 424 -0.32 -10.58 -33.72
CA GLU A 424 0.09 -11.54 -34.75
C GLU A 424 -1.10 -12.49 -34.99
N GLY A 425 -1.49 -12.72 -36.25
CA GLY A 425 -2.60 -13.62 -36.57
C GLY A 425 -3.99 -12.97 -36.64
N LEU A 426 -4.26 -11.85 -35.95
CA LEU A 426 -5.58 -11.17 -35.96
C LEU A 426 -5.46 -9.64 -35.93
N ARG A 427 -6.25 -8.96 -36.77
CA ARG A 427 -6.51 -7.52 -36.71
C ARG A 427 -8.00 -7.24 -36.86
N VAL A 428 -8.55 -6.38 -36.00
CA VAL A 428 -9.92 -5.85 -36.10
C VAL A 428 -9.83 -4.33 -36.23
N GLU A 429 -10.43 -3.78 -37.28
CA GLU A 429 -10.34 -2.38 -37.66
C GLU A 429 -11.69 -1.89 -38.21
N THR A 430 -11.99 -0.59 -38.10
CA THR A 430 -12.96 0.03 -39.00
C THR A 430 -12.27 0.31 -40.33
N LEU A 431 -12.95 0.08 -41.46
CA LEU A 431 -12.44 0.41 -42.79
C LEU A 431 -13.59 0.82 -43.71
N ALA A 432 -13.59 2.09 -44.13
CA ALA A 432 -14.43 2.61 -45.22
C ALA A 432 -15.94 2.22 -45.16
N GLY A 433 -16.55 2.26 -43.98
CA GLY A 433 -17.96 1.89 -43.79
C GLY A 433 -18.21 0.44 -43.37
N ALA A 434 -17.17 -0.38 -43.21
CA ALA A 434 -17.25 -1.75 -42.70
C ALA A 434 -16.40 -1.97 -41.43
N LEU A 435 -16.83 -2.87 -40.56
CA LEU A 435 -15.99 -3.52 -39.57
C LEU A 435 -15.21 -4.62 -40.30
N LYS A 436 -13.88 -4.50 -40.33
CA LYS A 436 -12.98 -5.43 -40.98
C LYS A 436 -12.26 -6.27 -39.94
N THR A 437 -12.44 -7.58 -40.05
CA THR A 437 -11.67 -8.57 -39.30
C THR A 437 -10.69 -9.23 -40.27
N THR A 438 -9.41 -9.27 -39.95
CA THR A 438 -8.35 -9.85 -40.78
C THR A 438 -7.59 -10.91 -40.01
N PHE A 439 -7.46 -12.09 -40.58
CA PHE A 439 -6.63 -13.18 -40.07
C PHE A 439 -5.41 -13.38 -40.96
N ASP A 440 -4.24 -13.62 -40.36
CA ASP A 440 -3.04 -14.01 -41.11
C ASP A 440 -3.01 -15.53 -41.31
N THR A 441 -2.38 -15.97 -42.40
CA THR A 441 -2.22 -17.38 -42.80
C THR A 441 -0.77 -17.64 -43.21
N ASP A 442 -0.38 -18.91 -43.38
CA ASP A 442 0.97 -19.33 -43.80
C ASP A 442 1.54 -18.63 -45.06
N SER A 443 0.71 -17.99 -45.88
CA SER A 443 1.14 -17.37 -47.14
C SER A 443 0.45 -16.05 -47.54
N SER A 444 -0.60 -15.62 -46.82
CA SER A 444 -1.38 -14.42 -47.13
C SER A 444 -2.22 -13.95 -45.93
N ALA A 445 -3.13 -13.00 -46.14
CA ALA A 445 -4.11 -12.59 -45.12
C ALA A 445 -5.54 -12.64 -45.69
N ILE A 446 -6.50 -12.99 -44.84
CA ILE A 446 -7.91 -13.20 -45.20
C ILE A 446 -8.76 -12.22 -44.38
N SER A 447 -9.61 -11.44 -45.04
CA SER A 447 -10.46 -10.44 -44.38
C SER A 447 -11.94 -10.70 -44.57
N LEU A 448 -12.70 -10.57 -43.48
CA LEU A 448 -14.16 -10.50 -43.42
C LEU A 448 -14.58 -9.04 -43.21
N LEU A 449 -15.57 -8.58 -43.97
CA LEU A 449 -16.17 -7.24 -43.84
C LEU A 449 -17.62 -7.39 -43.38
N ASN A 450 -18.00 -6.67 -42.33
CA ASN A 450 -19.37 -6.53 -41.85
C ASN A 450 -19.79 -5.05 -41.90
N ASP A 451 -21.04 -4.72 -42.21
CA ASP A 451 -21.47 -3.34 -42.49
C ASP A 451 -21.61 -2.50 -41.19
N LEU A 452 -20.95 -1.34 -41.11
CA LEU A 452 -21.07 -0.43 -39.95
C LEU A 452 -22.46 0.20 -39.84
N SER A 453 -23.34 0.09 -40.85
CA SER A 453 -24.75 0.50 -40.73
C SER A 453 -25.52 -0.24 -39.62
N GLN A 454 -24.99 -1.39 -39.16
CA GLN A 454 -25.49 -2.16 -38.03
C GLN A 454 -25.01 -1.61 -36.67
N LEU A 455 -24.03 -0.70 -36.65
CA LEU A 455 -23.54 -0.06 -35.43
C LEU A 455 -24.38 1.17 -35.05
N LYS A 456 -24.75 1.21 -33.78
CA LYS A 456 -25.42 2.32 -33.13
C LYS A 456 -24.36 3.31 -32.67
N HIS A 457 -24.23 4.43 -33.40
CA HIS A 457 -23.35 5.53 -32.99
C HIS A 457 -23.72 6.03 -31.59
N ARG A 458 -22.71 6.36 -30.76
CA ARG A 458 -22.87 6.85 -29.37
C ARG A 458 -23.63 5.92 -28.40
N SER A 459 -23.85 4.67 -28.76
CA SER A 459 -24.63 3.68 -28.00
C SER A 459 -23.87 2.35 -27.95
N CYS A 460 -24.14 1.47 -26.98
CA CYS A 460 -23.41 0.19 -26.93
C CYS A 460 -23.71 -0.66 -28.16
N ASN A 461 -22.66 -1.26 -28.70
CA ASN A 461 -22.72 -2.33 -29.68
C ASN A 461 -22.04 -3.56 -29.12
N HIS A 462 -22.62 -4.73 -29.35
CA HIS A 462 -21.95 -5.99 -29.15
C HIS A 462 -21.34 -6.47 -30.47
N VAL A 463 -20.09 -6.93 -30.41
CA VAL A 463 -19.37 -7.49 -31.56
C VAL A 463 -18.79 -8.83 -31.16
N ALA A 464 -18.94 -9.84 -32.02
CA ALA A 464 -18.21 -11.09 -31.87
C ALA A 464 -17.61 -11.55 -33.20
N VAL A 465 -16.46 -12.22 -33.12
CA VAL A 465 -15.74 -12.84 -34.22
C VAL A 465 -15.48 -14.28 -33.81
N GLN A 466 -15.96 -15.21 -34.61
CA GLN A 466 -15.82 -16.63 -34.39
C GLN A 466 -15.07 -17.28 -35.54
N VAL A 467 -14.10 -18.13 -35.22
CA VAL A 467 -13.47 -19.08 -36.13
C VAL A 467 -14.00 -20.47 -35.77
N GLY A 468 -14.61 -21.15 -36.74
CA GLY A 468 -15.16 -22.51 -36.58
C GLY A 468 -14.66 -23.47 -37.66
N ASP A 469 -15.35 -24.58 -37.87
CA ASP A 469 -14.96 -25.57 -38.88
C ASP A 469 -15.19 -25.06 -40.30
N ASN A 470 -14.11 -24.67 -40.97
CA ASN A 470 -14.07 -24.13 -42.34
C ASN A 470 -14.91 -22.85 -42.56
N VAL A 471 -15.21 -22.10 -41.49
CA VAL A 471 -15.99 -20.86 -41.53
C VAL A 471 -15.47 -19.82 -40.53
N ILE A 472 -15.62 -18.54 -40.88
CA ILE A 472 -15.50 -17.42 -39.96
C ILE A 472 -16.83 -16.67 -39.94
N ASN A 473 -17.33 -16.37 -38.75
CA ASN A 473 -18.53 -15.58 -38.52
C ASN A 473 -18.16 -14.26 -37.82
N SER A 474 -18.74 -13.15 -38.26
CA SER A 474 -18.72 -11.87 -37.56
C SER A 474 -20.14 -11.49 -37.19
N PHE A 475 -20.37 -11.22 -35.91
CA PHE A 475 -21.63 -10.76 -35.35
C PHE A 475 -21.50 -9.30 -34.96
N VAL A 476 -22.50 -8.49 -35.29
CA VAL A 476 -22.66 -7.11 -34.81
C VAL A 476 -24.12 -6.95 -34.37
N ASN A 477 -24.35 -6.68 -33.08
CA ASN A 477 -25.69 -6.59 -32.49
C ASN A 477 -26.60 -7.78 -32.86
N GLY A 478 -26.05 -8.99 -32.78
CA GLY A 478 -26.71 -10.25 -33.17
C GLY A 478 -26.87 -10.50 -34.68
N GLN A 479 -26.58 -9.53 -35.55
CA GLN A 479 -26.58 -9.73 -37.00
C GLN A 479 -25.29 -10.39 -37.47
N MET A 480 -25.40 -11.49 -38.21
CA MET A 480 -24.26 -12.34 -38.58
C MET A 480 -23.88 -12.20 -40.06
N THR A 481 -22.59 -12.04 -40.31
CA THR A 481 -21.94 -12.13 -41.63
C THR A 481 -20.91 -13.27 -41.61
N GLN A 482 -20.92 -14.15 -42.62
CA GLN A 482 -20.09 -15.36 -42.67
C GLN A 482 -19.22 -15.42 -43.95
N MET A 483 -18.03 -16.01 -43.85
CA MET A 483 -17.26 -16.52 -44.99
C MET A 483 -16.87 -17.98 -44.81
N SER A 484 -16.76 -18.72 -45.92
CA SER A 484 -16.13 -20.05 -45.95
C SER A 484 -14.65 -19.91 -46.28
N VAL A 485 -13.80 -20.58 -45.51
CA VAL A 485 -12.34 -20.51 -45.57
C VAL A 485 -11.75 -21.77 -44.95
N ASP A 486 -10.60 -22.25 -45.40
CA ASP A 486 -9.87 -23.32 -44.73
C ASP A 486 -9.26 -22.79 -43.41
N THR A 487 -9.98 -23.00 -42.29
CA THR A 487 -9.59 -22.46 -40.99
C THR A 487 -8.35 -23.14 -40.41
N ALA A 488 -7.94 -24.30 -40.93
CA ALA A 488 -6.66 -24.93 -40.56
C ALA A 488 -5.43 -24.17 -41.10
N SER A 489 -5.62 -23.23 -42.04
CA SER A 489 -4.56 -22.36 -42.57
C SER A 489 -4.38 -21.05 -41.81
N ILE A 490 -5.24 -20.76 -40.82
CA ILE A 490 -5.21 -19.53 -40.02
C ILE A 490 -4.15 -19.66 -38.92
N ALA A 491 -3.30 -18.65 -38.78
CA ALA A 491 -2.39 -18.55 -37.65
C ALA A 491 -3.19 -18.32 -36.36
N GLY A 492 -2.93 -19.14 -35.33
CA GLY A 492 -3.45 -18.89 -33.98
C GLY A 492 -2.97 -17.54 -33.44
N LEU A 493 -3.73 -16.96 -32.51
CA LEU A 493 -3.41 -15.63 -31.98
C LEU A 493 -1.98 -15.55 -31.41
N SER A 494 -1.34 -14.40 -31.61
CA SER A 494 -0.11 -13.98 -30.92
C SER A 494 -0.14 -14.23 -29.43
N GLU A 495 1.04 -14.39 -28.86
CA GLU A 495 1.29 -14.36 -27.40
C GLU A 495 0.77 -13.09 -26.69
N SER A 496 0.43 -12.02 -27.42
CA SER A 496 -0.35 -10.93 -26.84
C SER A 496 -1.26 -10.20 -27.83
N LEU A 497 -2.53 -9.99 -27.47
CA LEU A 497 -3.47 -9.14 -28.20
C LEU A 497 -3.45 -7.71 -27.64
N ASN A 498 -3.20 -6.71 -28.50
CA ASN A 498 -3.30 -5.30 -28.13
C ASN A 498 -4.65 -4.74 -28.57
N ILE A 499 -5.40 -4.15 -27.65
CA ILE A 499 -6.67 -3.47 -27.90
C ILE A 499 -6.37 -1.97 -27.94
N GLY A 500 -6.83 -1.27 -28.98
CA GLY A 500 -6.51 0.14 -29.25
C GLY A 500 -5.16 0.36 -29.95
N PRO A 501 -4.68 1.62 -30.01
CA PRO A 501 -5.43 2.83 -29.68
C PRO A 501 -6.65 3.02 -30.62
N TYR A 502 -7.83 3.20 -30.03
CA TYR A 502 -9.10 3.39 -30.74
C TYR A 502 -9.77 4.67 -30.21
N PRO A 503 -10.29 5.57 -31.06
CA PRO A 503 -10.92 6.82 -30.60
C PRO A 503 -12.32 6.62 -29.96
N GLY A 504 -12.97 5.49 -30.20
CA GLY A 504 -14.19 5.10 -29.50
C GLY A 504 -13.91 4.28 -28.23
N LYS A 505 -14.97 3.81 -27.57
CA LYS A 505 -14.86 2.93 -26.39
C LYS A 505 -14.90 1.47 -26.83
N VAL A 506 -14.08 0.62 -26.19
CA VAL A 506 -14.12 -0.85 -26.27
C VAL A 506 -14.03 -1.35 -24.83
N TRP A 507 -14.80 -2.39 -24.47
CA TRP A 507 -14.76 -3.04 -23.16
C TRP A 507 -15.32 -4.47 -23.22
N ASP A 508 -15.31 -5.18 -22.08
CA ASP A 508 -15.86 -6.53 -21.93
C ASP A 508 -15.32 -7.53 -22.98
N VAL A 509 -14.01 -7.44 -23.25
CA VAL A 509 -13.32 -8.24 -24.28
C VAL A 509 -13.07 -9.64 -23.75
N ARG A 510 -13.80 -10.62 -24.28
CA ARG A 510 -13.75 -12.04 -23.92
C ARG A 510 -13.19 -12.84 -25.08
N ILE A 511 -12.25 -13.73 -24.81
CA ILE A 511 -11.74 -14.71 -25.76
C ILE A 511 -12.12 -16.09 -25.23
N PHE A 512 -12.57 -16.98 -26.09
CA PHE A 512 -12.88 -18.39 -25.84
C PHE A 512 -12.04 -19.21 -26.82
N ASP A 513 -11.48 -20.34 -26.38
CA ASP A 513 -10.68 -21.27 -27.21
C ASP A 513 -11.54 -22.29 -27.97
N GLN A 514 -12.84 -21.97 -28.11
CA GLN A 514 -13.83 -22.74 -28.86
C GLN A 514 -14.79 -21.83 -29.65
N ALA A 515 -15.51 -22.43 -30.59
CA ALA A 515 -16.57 -21.77 -31.35
C ALA A 515 -17.92 -21.83 -30.59
N LEU A 516 -18.31 -20.74 -29.93
CA LEU A 516 -19.59 -20.63 -29.19
C LEU A 516 -20.83 -20.73 -30.10
N SER A 517 -21.95 -21.24 -29.61
CA SER A 517 -23.22 -21.19 -30.34
C SER A 517 -23.74 -19.75 -30.53
N GLN A 518 -24.67 -19.57 -31.47
CA GLN A 518 -25.31 -18.27 -31.69
C GLN A 518 -26.14 -17.79 -30.47
N GLU A 519 -26.65 -18.71 -29.65
CA GLU A 519 -27.41 -18.40 -28.44
C GLU A 519 -26.49 -17.88 -27.31
N GLU A 520 -25.32 -18.48 -27.18
CA GLU A 520 -24.26 -18.03 -26.26
C GLU A 520 -23.71 -16.66 -26.67
N ILE A 521 -23.45 -16.45 -27.96
CA ILE A 521 -23.04 -15.15 -28.50
C ILE A 521 -24.13 -14.09 -28.30
N ALA A 522 -25.41 -14.43 -28.50
CA ALA A 522 -26.52 -13.51 -28.22
C ALA A 522 -26.65 -13.17 -26.73
N THR A 523 -26.36 -14.12 -25.83
CA THR A 523 -26.33 -13.90 -24.38
C THR A 523 -25.25 -12.90 -23.98
N LEU A 524 -24.03 -13.01 -24.56
CA LEU A 524 -22.95 -12.02 -24.36
C LEU A 524 -23.33 -10.61 -24.82
N GLY A 525 -24.21 -10.49 -25.81
CA GLY A 525 -24.67 -9.23 -26.37
C GLY A 525 -25.91 -8.61 -25.72
N GLN A 526 -26.54 -9.30 -24.75
CA GLN A 526 -27.85 -8.91 -24.22
C GLN A 526 -27.89 -7.49 -23.64
N ASP A 527 -26.84 -7.06 -22.93
CA ASP A 527 -26.75 -5.70 -22.35
C ASP A 527 -26.77 -4.59 -23.41
N CYS A 528 -26.48 -4.94 -24.66
CA CYS A 528 -26.36 -4.04 -25.79
C CYS A 528 -27.53 -4.15 -26.79
N ASP A 529 -28.66 -4.72 -26.36
CA ASP A 529 -29.94 -4.76 -27.11
C ASP A 529 -30.66 -3.39 -27.16
N ASP A 530 -31.47 -3.16 -28.19
CA ASP A 530 -32.15 -1.88 -28.48
C ASP A 530 -33.18 -1.47 -27.42
N ALA A 531 -33.71 -2.43 -26.65
CA ALA A 531 -34.54 -2.17 -25.47
C ALA A 531 -33.73 -1.56 -24.30
N LEU A 532 -32.40 -1.68 -24.33
CA LEU A 532 -31.49 -1.34 -23.25
C LEU A 532 -30.52 -0.19 -23.61
N THR A 533 -30.12 0.01 -24.87
CA THR A 533 -29.04 0.96 -25.22
C THR A 533 -29.47 2.37 -25.63
N LYS A 534 -30.77 2.69 -25.59
CA LYS A 534 -31.19 4.09 -25.51
C LYS A 534 -31.19 4.51 -24.05
N PRO A 535 -30.92 5.79 -23.72
CA PRO A 535 -31.13 6.27 -22.37
C PRO A 535 -32.65 6.22 -22.09
N VAL A 536 -33.09 5.19 -21.37
CA VAL A 536 -34.52 4.94 -21.13
C VAL A 536 -34.95 5.70 -19.87
N PRO A 537 -36.09 6.42 -19.90
CA PRO A 537 -36.80 6.85 -18.69
C PRO A 537 -36.90 5.70 -17.69
N ASP A 538 -36.42 5.88 -16.46
CA ASP A 538 -36.56 4.86 -15.43
C ASP A 538 -38.06 4.52 -15.23
N SER A 539 -38.39 3.23 -15.14
CA SER A 539 -39.78 2.77 -15.14
C SER A 539 -40.57 3.16 -13.89
N GLU A 540 -39.89 3.47 -12.79
CA GLU A 540 -40.46 4.03 -11.56
C GLU A 540 -40.37 5.57 -11.54
N TYR A 541 -39.35 6.13 -12.21
CA TYR A 541 -39.08 7.56 -12.29
C TYR A 541 -38.78 8.05 -13.73
N PRO A 542 -39.80 8.38 -14.55
CA PRO A 542 -39.59 8.70 -15.97
C PRO A 542 -38.78 9.99 -16.25
N ASN A 543 -38.49 10.76 -15.21
CA ASN A 543 -37.68 11.97 -15.24
C ASN A 543 -36.19 11.68 -14.97
N TYR A 544 -35.70 10.46 -15.26
CA TYR A 544 -34.28 10.10 -15.16
C TYR A 544 -33.80 9.51 -16.48
N LEU A 545 -32.58 9.89 -16.85
CA LEU A 545 -31.89 9.44 -18.05
C LEU A 545 -30.65 8.65 -17.61
N CYS A 546 -30.50 7.40 -18.03
CA CYS A 546 -29.42 6.50 -17.58
C CYS A 546 -28.36 6.23 -18.65
N GLY A 547 -27.09 6.30 -18.25
CA GLY A 547 -25.89 5.92 -19.02
C GLY A 547 -25.43 4.50 -18.70
N VAL A 548 -24.11 4.27 -18.74
CA VAL A 548 -23.51 2.95 -18.45
C VAL A 548 -23.37 2.72 -16.96
N TYR A 549 -23.08 3.74 -16.14
CA TYR A 549 -22.92 3.57 -14.68
C TYR A 549 -23.85 4.47 -13.87
N GLN A 550 -24.35 5.57 -14.43
CA GLN A 550 -25.15 6.55 -13.68
C GLN A 550 -26.46 6.95 -14.34
N CYS A 551 -27.42 7.38 -13.52
CA CYS A 551 -28.66 8.02 -13.97
C CYS A 551 -28.73 9.48 -13.50
N ILE A 552 -29.02 10.40 -14.42
CA ILE A 552 -29.16 11.84 -14.17
C ILE A 552 -30.64 12.23 -14.21
N TYR A 553 -31.09 13.06 -13.27
CA TYR A 553 -32.44 13.60 -13.28
C TYR A 553 -32.63 14.61 -14.43
N TRP A 554 -33.60 14.36 -15.31
CA TRP A 554 -34.09 15.30 -16.32
C TRP A 554 -35.36 15.99 -15.79
N PRO A 555 -35.35 17.30 -15.46
CA PRO A 555 -36.54 18.00 -15.00
C PRO A 555 -37.49 18.30 -16.16
N ASP A 556 -38.79 18.10 -15.93
CA ASP A 556 -39.82 18.62 -16.83
C ASP A 556 -39.69 20.14 -17.02
N GLY A 557 -39.58 20.59 -18.28
CA GLY A 557 -39.62 22.00 -18.63
C GLY A 557 -38.29 22.75 -18.66
N VAL A 558 -37.13 22.08 -18.69
CA VAL A 558 -35.87 22.73 -19.13
C VAL A 558 -35.97 23.00 -20.64
N THR A 559 -36.24 24.24 -21.03
CA THR A 559 -36.67 24.59 -22.40
C THR A 559 -35.53 24.77 -23.41
N ASP A 560 -34.26 24.63 -23.01
CA ASP A 560 -33.09 25.12 -23.78
C ASP A 560 -31.99 24.05 -23.97
N THR A 561 -32.34 22.77 -23.85
CA THR A 561 -31.41 21.63 -23.89
C THR A 561 -31.94 20.51 -24.77
N THR A 562 -31.15 20.04 -25.72
CA THR A 562 -31.49 18.88 -26.57
C THR A 562 -31.18 17.57 -25.85
N GLN A 563 -31.75 16.46 -26.36
CA GLN A 563 -31.37 15.11 -25.92
C GLN A 563 -29.86 14.89 -26.04
N ASP A 564 -29.25 15.33 -27.14
CA ASP A 564 -27.80 15.30 -27.38
C ASP A 564 -26.97 15.94 -26.25
N SER A 565 -27.44 17.05 -25.66
CA SER A 565 -26.73 17.72 -24.56
C SER A 565 -26.69 16.88 -23.29
N PHE A 566 -27.75 16.12 -23.00
CA PHE A 566 -27.82 15.22 -21.85
C PHE A 566 -27.12 13.88 -22.10
N GLU A 567 -27.18 13.35 -23.33
CA GLU A 567 -26.37 12.18 -23.73
C GLU A 567 -24.86 12.48 -23.60
N TYR A 568 -24.45 13.69 -23.98
CA TYR A 568 -23.09 14.19 -23.76
C TYR A 568 -22.73 14.32 -22.26
N GLN A 569 -23.66 14.75 -21.41
CA GLN A 569 -23.44 14.80 -19.96
C GLN A 569 -23.33 13.40 -19.33
N LEU A 570 -24.20 12.45 -19.69
CA LEU A 570 -24.10 11.06 -19.23
C LEU A 570 -22.75 10.45 -19.60
N HIS A 571 -22.27 10.70 -20.83
CA HIS A 571 -20.95 10.28 -21.26
C HIS A 571 -19.82 10.86 -20.38
N GLY A 572 -19.92 12.16 -20.02
CA GLY A 572 -19.01 12.81 -19.09
C GLY A 572 -19.03 12.18 -17.69
N HIS A 573 -20.23 11.91 -17.16
CA HIS A 573 -20.41 11.26 -15.86
C HIS A 573 -19.82 9.85 -15.81
N ASP A 574 -20.07 9.02 -16.84
CA ASP A 574 -19.54 7.65 -16.93
C ASP A 574 -18.00 7.65 -16.96
N MET A 575 -17.36 8.52 -17.77
CA MET A 575 -15.88 8.65 -17.77
C MET A 575 -15.33 9.10 -16.41
N THR A 576 -16.05 10.01 -15.76
CA THR A 576 -15.65 10.59 -14.47
C THR A 576 -15.79 9.56 -13.33
N TRP A 577 -16.81 8.71 -13.40
CA TRP A 577 -16.98 7.56 -12.50
C TRP A 577 -15.82 6.58 -12.66
N GLU A 578 -15.49 6.19 -13.88
CA GLU A 578 -14.35 5.30 -14.16
C GLU A 578 -13.01 5.88 -13.71
N HIS A 579 -12.78 7.19 -13.87
CA HIS A 579 -11.57 7.83 -13.36
C HIS A 579 -11.44 7.67 -11.84
N ASN A 580 -12.55 7.75 -11.09
CA ASN A 580 -12.55 7.51 -9.65
C ASN A 580 -12.31 6.03 -9.31
N VAL A 581 -12.95 5.13 -10.05
CA VAL A 581 -12.84 3.68 -9.84
C VAL A 581 -11.43 3.18 -10.16
N MET A 582 -10.76 3.75 -11.17
CA MET A 582 -9.53 3.19 -11.76
C MET A 582 -8.26 4.01 -11.51
N THR A 583 -8.33 5.35 -11.53
CA THR A 583 -7.17 6.21 -11.28
C THR A 583 -7.03 6.51 -9.80
N THR A 584 -8.11 6.99 -9.15
CA THR A 584 -8.08 7.28 -7.71
C THR A 584 -8.27 6.01 -6.87
N GLY A 585 -8.74 4.93 -7.49
CA GLY A 585 -8.87 3.60 -6.90
C GLY A 585 -9.95 3.53 -5.83
N MET A 586 -11.05 4.28 -5.98
CA MET A 586 -12.20 4.35 -5.06
C MET A 586 -13.36 3.46 -5.54
N TYR A 587 -13.80 2.51 -4.71
CA TYR A 587 -14.90 1.60 -5.00
C TYR A 587 -16.02 1.83 -3.98
N ARG A 588 -17.24 1.43 -4.32
CA ARG A 588 -18.32 1.37 -3.34
C ARG A 588 -18.13 0.15 -2.44
N HIS A 589 -18.17 0.37 -1.14
CA HIS A 589 -17.97 -0.68 -0.13
C HIS A 589 -18.95 -1.86 -0.36
N GLY A 590 -18.42 -3.00 -0.80
CA GLY A 590 -19.13 -4.27 -0.98
C GLY A 590 -19.73 -4.56 -2.36
N GLU A 591 -19.54 -3.71 -3.38
CA GLU A 591 -20.39 -3.75 -4.59
C GLU A 591 -19.67 -3.94 -5.93
N LEU A 592 -18.36 -4.25 -5.92
CA LEU A 592 -17.53 -4.54 -7.11
C LEU A 592 -18.09 -5.68 -8.00
N CYS A 593 -19.02 -6.51 -7.52
CA CYS A 593 -19.68 -7.54 -8.33
C CYS A 593 -21.18 -7.27 -8.57
N GLN A 594 -21.84 -6.40 -7.77
CA GLN A 594 -23.23 -6.01 -8.05
C GLN A 594 -23.31 -4.89 -9.10
N GLU A 595 -22.39 -3.93 -9.08
CA GLU A 595 -22.32 -2.86 -10.08
C GLU A 595 -21.97 -3.40 -11.48
N TYR A 596 -21.10 -4.42 -11.57
CA TYR A 596 -20.77 -5.07 -12.84
C TYR A 596 -21.85 -6.05 -13.32
N ALA A 597 -22.59 -6.70 -12.42
CA ALA A 597 -23.71 -7.58 -12.79
C ALA A 597 -24.97 -6.80 -13.20
N LYS A 598 -25.07 -5.51 -12.86
CA LYS A 598 -26.17 -4.62 -13.25
C LYS A 598 -25.69 -3.17 -13.41
N PRO A 599 -25.54 -2.68 -14.66
CA PRO A 599 -25.13 -1.28 -14.94
C PRO A 599 -26.11 -0.17 -14.48
N ARG A 600 -27.17 -0.50 -13.72
CA ARG A 600 -28.30 0.41 -13.43
C ARG A 600 -28.77 0.45 -11.97
N ASP A 601 -28.35 -0.50 -11.13
CA ASP A 601 -28.87 -0.63 -9.75
C ASP A 601 -28.12 0.23 -8.71
N LEU A 602 -27.41 1.28 -9.14
CA LEU A 602 -26.90 2.30 -8.23
C LEU A 602 -28.08 3.08 -7.61
N LEU A 603 -28.53 2.60 -6.45
CA LEU A 603 -29.41 3.32 -5.53
C LEU A 603 -28.71 4.60 -5.01
N LEU A 604 -28.71 5.64 -5.84
CA LEU A 604 -28.43 7.00 -5.44
C LEU A 604 -29.50 7.42 -4.42
N SER A 605 -29.03 7.99 -3.30
CA SER A 605 -29.92 8.45 -2.23
C SER A 605 -30.92 9.49 -2.74
N GLU A 606 -32.11 9.53 -2.13
CA GLU A 606 -33.22 10.36 -2.59
C GLU A 606 -32.92 11.88 -2.60
N GLY A 607 -31.86 12.31 -1.92
CA GLY A 607 -31.35 13.69 -1.96
C GLY A 607 -30.53 14.03 -3.21
N TYR A 608 -29.65 13.13 -3.64
CA TYR A 608 -28.83 13.30 -4.85
C TYR A 608 -29.72 13.33 -6.11
N ARG A 609 -30.74 12.46 -6.10
CA ARG A 609 -31.84 12.39 -7.06
C ARG A 609 -32.54 13.74 -7.37
N LYS A 610 -32.55 14.72 -6.45
CA LYS A 610 -33.47 15.87 -6.52
C LYS A 610 -32.86 17.26 -6.78
N SER A 611 -31.53 17.42 -6.79
CA SER A 611 -30.97 18.69 -6.27
C SER A 611 -30.24 19.68 -7.21
N TRP A 612 -29.75 19.34 -8.42
CA TRP A 612 -28.70 20.19 -9.05
C TRP A 612 -28.83 20.68 -10.51
N VAL A 613 -29.81 20.26 -11.30
CA VAL A 613 -29.89 20.65 -12.74
C VAL A 613 -29.92 22.17 -12.96
N SER A 614 -30.48 22.94 -12.02
CA SER A 614 -30.60 24.41 -12.14
C SER A 614 -29.30 25.20 -11.91
N LYS A 615 -28.16 24.54 -11.65
CA LYS A 615 -26.87 25.22 -11.43
C LYS A 615 -25.79 24.90 -12.48
N PHE A 616 -26.06 24.00 -13.41
CA PHE A 616 -25.12 23.69 -14.50
C PHE A 616 -25.20 24.73 -15.61
N ASN A 617 -24.06 25.31 -15.97
CA ASN A 617 -23.92 26.09 -17.19
C ASN A 617 -23.54 25.14 -18.34
N PHE A 618 -24.50 24.84 -19.22
CA PHE A 618 -24.34 23.91 -20.34
C PHE A 618 -23.33 24.38 -21.41
N GLU A 619 -22.90 25.65 -21.40
CA GLU A 619 -21.97 26.21 -22.40
C GLU A 619 -20.48 26.05 -22.04
N GLN A 620 -20.13 25.56 -20.85
CA GLN A 620 -18.72 25.40 -20.45
C GLN A 620 -18.36 23.96 -20.03
N PRO A 621 -17.37 23.32 -20.68
CA PRO A 621 -16.95 21.97 -20.33
C PRO A 621 -16.14 21.97 -19.03
N TRP A 622 -16.68 21.34 -17.98
CA TRP A 622 -16.02 21.17 -16.69
C TRP A 622 -16.08 19.72 -16.21
N ASN A 623 -14.96 18.99 -16.33
CA ASN A 623 -14.79 17.68 -15.70
C ASN A 623 -14.78 17.79 -14.16
N GLN A 624 -14.41 18.95 -13.61
CA GLN A 624 -14.05 19.13 -12.20
C GLN A 624 -15.23 19.15 -11.23
N TYR A 625 -16.28 19.92 -11.55
CA TYR A 625 -17.50 19.94 -10.75
C TYR A 625 -18.18 18.57 -10.79
N VAL A 626 -18.23 17.92 -11.96
CA VAL A 626 -18.78 16.55 -12.10
C VAL A 626 -17.97 15.53 -11.29
N LEU A 627 -16.64 15.64 -11.28
CA LEU A 627 -15.78 14.76 -10.48
C LEU A 627 -16.01 14.98 -8.99
N HIS A 628 -15.98 16.23 -8.50
CA HIS A 628 -16.26 16.53 -7.09
C HIS A 628 -17.63 15.99 -6.64
N GLU A 629 -18.68 16.21 -7.44
CA GLU A 629 -20.03 15.70 -7.14
C GLU A 629 -20.09 14.16 -7.14
N ASN A 630 -19.34 13.48 -8.02
CA ASN A 630 -19.23 12.02 -7.99
C ASN A 630 -18.60 11.47 -6.70
N PHE A 631 -17.77 12.23 -5.99
CA PHE A 631 -17.28 11.83 -4.66
C PHE A 631 -18.38 11.98 -3.57
N HIS A 632 -19.33 12.92 -3.70
CA HIS A 632 -20.47 13.02 -2.76
C HIS A 632 -21.37 11.76 -2.76
N ALA A 633 -21.36 10.96 -3.83
CA ALA A 633 -22.04 9.65 -3.82
C ALA A 633 -21.58 8.75 -2.64
N TYR A 634 -20.30 8.82 -2.30
CA TYR A 634 -19.66 8.09 -1.21
C TYR A 634 -19.91 8.72 0.17
N GLN A 635 -20.11 10.04 0.23
CA GLN A 635 -20.37 10.80 1.46
C GLN A 635 -21.61 10.31 2.22
N SER A 636 -22.61 9.79 1.50
CA SER A 636 -23.87 9.27 2.07
C SER A 636 -23.69 8.14 3.11
N ARG A 637 -22.53 7.47 3.13
CA ARG A 637 -22.18 6.41 4.08
C ARG A 637 -21.30 6.87 5.26
N THR A 638 -20.96 8.17 5.36
CA THR A 638 -20.19 8.75 6.48
C THR A 638 -21.05 9.67 7.37
N GLY A 639 -20.98 9.48 8.68
CA GLY A 639 -21.82 10.17 9.66
C GLY A 639 -21.23 11.49 10.17
N GLY A 640 -22.08 12.42 10.62
CA GLY A 640 -21.66 13.58 11.41
C GLY A 640 -20.49 14.40 10.82
N SER A 641 -19.48 14.68 11.64
CA SER A 641 -18.28 15.46 11.30
C SER A 641 -17.25 14.68 10.47
N GLU A 642 -17.46 13.39 10.20
CA GLU A 642 -16.50 12.50 9.51
C GLU A 642 -16.48 12.74 7.99
N LYS A 643 -17.49 13.46 7.48
CA LYS A 643 -17.66 13.80 6.07
C LYS A 643 -16.50 14.55 5.43
N PHE A 644 -15.68 15.25 6.22
CA PHE A 644 -14.63 16.14 5.73
C PHE A 644 -13.56 15.46 4.88
N LEU A 645 -13.21 14.19 5.15
CA LEU A 645 -12.23 13.50 4.30
C LEU A 645 -12.83 13.17 2.92
N ALA A 646 -14.12 12.83 2.85
CA ALA A 646 -14.80 12.65 1.56
C ALA A 646 -14.82 13.98 0.77
N GLU A 647 -15.17 15.09 1.42
CA GLU A 647 -15.13 16.46 0.86
C GLU A 647 -13.72 16.84 0.36
N SER A 648 -12.68 16.55 1.14
CA SER A 648 -11.30 16.85 0.78
C SER A 648 -10.84 16.01 -0.41
N SER A 649 -11.13 14.71 -0.40
CA SER A 649 -10.81 13.81 -1.52
C SER A 649 -11.53 14.20 -2.81
N ALA A 650 -12.76 14.72 -2.72
CA ALA A 650 -13.52 15.23 -3.85
C ALA A 650 -12.82 16.42 -4.53
N SER A 651 -12.34 17.38 -3.73
CA SER A 651 -11.54 18.50 -4.23
C SER A 651 -10.16 18.06 -4.72
N TRP A 652 -9.49 17.15 -4.01
CA TRP A 652 -8.20 16.59 -4.44
C TRP A 652 -8.29 15.98 -5.84
N GLY A 653 -9.28 15.11 -6.08
CA GLY A 653 -9.49 14.53 -7.41
C GLY A 653 -9.72 15.62 -8.46
N ALA A 654 -10.52 16.64 -8.14
CA ALA A 654 -10.85 17.71 -9.08
C ALA A 654 -9.62 18.57 -9.45
N PHE A 655 -8.63 18.66 -8.56
CA PHE A 655 -7.32 19.25 -8.85
C PHE A 655 -6.42 18.27 -9.61
N SER A 656 -6.45 16.97 -9.30
CA SER A 656 -5.69 15.93 -10.00
C SER A 656 -6.04 15.87 -11.49
N MET A 657 -7.31 16.06 -11.87
CA MET A 657 -7.71 16.13 -13.28
C MET A 657 -7.32 17.44 -13.99
N LYS A 658 -7.30 18.57 -13.28
CA LYS A 658 -7.10 19.90 -13.91
C LYS A 658 -6.47 20.90 -12.92
N PRO A 659 -5.17 20.76 -12.61
CA PRO A 659 -4.49 21.53 -11.56
C PRO A 659 -4.32 23.02 -11.92
N THR A 660 -4.52 23.39 -13.18
CA THR A 660 -4.48 24.78 -13.69
C THR A 660 -5.82 25.50 -13.61
N ALA A 661 -6.87 24.86 -13.09
CA ALA A 661 -8.19 25.46 -12.96
C ALA A 661 -8.20 26.64 -11.99
N LYS A 662 -8.88 27.71 -12.38
CA LYS A 662 -8.98 28.96 -11.62
C LYS A 662 -10.13 28.91 -10.60
N ASP A 663 -10.41 27.74 -10.05
CA ASP A 663 -11.48 27.55 -9.07
C ASP A 663 -11.10 28.11 -7.71
N SER A 664 -12.06 28.79 -7.09
CA SER A 664 -11.82 29.72 -5.98
C SER A 664 -11.64 29.07 -4.61
N LEU A 665 -11.70 27.74 -4.55
CA LEU A 665 -11.68 26.94 -3.32
C LEU A 665 -10.26 26.71 -2.74
N LEU A 666 -9.22 26.94 -3.55
CA LEU A 666 -7.83 26.54 -3.25
C LEU A 666 -7.12 27.38 -2.18
N GLY A 667 -7.33 28.70 -2.13
CA GLY A 667 -6.46 29.58 -1.33
C GLY A 667 -6.64 29.47 0.19
N MET A 668 -7.79 28.98 0.67
CA MET A 668 -8.23 29.24 2.05
C MET A 668 -7.46 28.51 3.15
N TYR A 669 -6.74 27.44 2.83
CA TYR A 669 -5.90 26.72 3.81
C TYR A 669 -4.55 27.40 4.04
N THR A 670 -3.85 27.76 2.97
CA THR A 670 -2.56 28.43 3.09
C THR A 670 -2.68 29.83 3.66
N LEU A 671 -3.87 30.44 3.58
CA LEU A 671 -4.21 31.70 4.25
C LEU A 671 -4.40 31.56 5.76
N GLN A 672 -4.74 30.40 6.33
CA GLN A 672 -4.89 30.21 7.79
C GLN A 672 -4.30 28.86 8.28
N PRO A 673 -2.98 28.64 8.08
CA PRO A 673 -2.35 27.34 8.33
C PRO A 673 -2.21 27.00 9.82
N HIS A 674 -2.34 28.00 10.70
CA HIS A 674 -2.30 27.86 12.15
C HIS A 674 -3.54 27.14 12.72
N LEU A 675 -4.63 27.04 11.94
CA LEU A 675 -5.80 26.23 12.28
C LEU A 675 -5.57 24.75 11.95
N ALA A 676 -6.25 23.86 12.68
CA ALA A 676 -6.18 22.43 12.42
C ALA A 676 -6.59 22.10 10.98
N LEU A 677 -5.84 21.20 10.30
CA LEU A 677 -6.07 20.77 8.91
C LEU A 677 -7.54 20.37 8.61
N TRP A 678 -8.24 19.93 9.65
CA TRP A 678 -9.58 19.35 9.64
C TRP A 678 -10.68 20.34 10.11
N THR A 679 -10.37 21.65 10.16
CA THR A 679 -11.29 22.71 10.61
C THR A 679 -12.41 22.99 9.61
N THR A 680 -13.63 23.23 10.11
CA THR A 680 -14.84 23.47 9.29
C THR A 680 -15.48 24.83 9.54
N GLN A 681 -16.29 25.34 8.61
CA GLN A 681 -17.11 26.55 8.76
C GLN A 681 -18.03 26.58 10.01
N SER A 682 -18.36 25.43 10.60
CA SER A 682 -19.24 25.33 11.78
C SER A 682 -18.48 25.30 13.12
N SER A 683 -17.15 25.42 13.10
CA SER A 683 -16.29 25.25 14.28
C SER A 683 -16.36 26.50 15.17
N VAL A 684 -16.98 26.38 16.35
CA VAL A 684 -17.03 27.46 17.33
C VAL A 684 -15.77 27.41 18.19
N PHE A 685 -14.91 28.42 18.07
CA PHE A 685 -13.73 28.59 18.94
C PHE A 685 -14.16 29.09 20.33
N GLU A 686 -13.50 28.62 21.39
CA GLU A 686 -13.88 28.90 22.79
C GLU A 686 -13.90 30.40 23.15
N ASP A 687 -13.12 31.23 22.44
CA ASP A 687 -13.02 32.68 22.66
C ASP A 687 -14.22 33.49 22.12
N GLY A 688 -15.23 32.84 21.50
CA GLY A 688 -16.47 33.49 21.08
C GLY A 688 -16.36 34.47 19.91
N ILE A 689 -15.20 34.52 19.24
CA ILE A 689 -14.96 35.35 18.05
C ILE A 689 -15.64 34.71 16.83
N ILE A 690 -16.94 34.99 16.67
CA ILE A 690 -17.71 34.70 15.45
C ILE A 690 -17.35 35.76 14.42
N ASP A 691 -16.41 35.42 13.55
CA ASP A 691 -15.93 36.33 12.50
C ASP A 691 -16.44 35.88 11.13
N TYR A 692 -17.11 36.77 10.41
CA TYR A 692 -17.61 36.49 9.06
C TYR A 692 -16.48 36.27 8.06
N ALA A 693 -15.25 36.75 8.34
CA ALA A 693 -14.05 36.44 7.56
C ALA A 693 -13.68 34.94 7.60
N LYS A 694 -14.07 34.21 8.66
CA LYS A 694 -13.86 32.75 8.81
C LYS A 694 -14.94 31.93 8.11
N GLY A 695 -15.75 32.54 7.23
CA GLY A 695 -16.85 31.89 6.52
C GLY A 695 -16.46 30.94 5.37
N GLY A 696 -15.18 30.59 5.20
CA GLY A 696 -14.69 29.83 4.03
C GLY A 696 -13.66 28.75 4.37
N HIS A 697 -14.03 27.69 5.07
CA HIS A 697 -13.09 26.61 5.46
C HIS A 697 -13.67 25.22 5.21
N GLN A 698 -13.17 24.55 4.17
CA GLN A 698 -13.60 23.19 3.80
C GLN A 698 -12.51 22.25 3.20
N TYR A 699 -11.36 22.74 2.66
CA TYR A 699 -10.54 21.91 1.76
C TYR A 699 -9.02 21.87 2.02
N GLY A 700 -8.54 22.17 3.23
CA GLY A 700 -7.10 22.14 3.52
C GLY A 700 -6.43 20.77 3.34
N ALA A 701 -7.12 19.70 3.73
CA ALA A 701 -6.62 18.34 3.50
C ALA A 701 -6.53 17.99 2.01
N SER A 702 -7.30 18.60 1.10
CA SER A 702 -7.20 18.28 -0.34
C SER A 702 -5.84 18.63 -0.96
N ILE A 703 -5.19 19.71 -0.50
CA ILE A 703 -3.83 20.09 -0.94
C ILE A 703 -2.79 19.17 -0.30
N PHE A 704 -3.02 18.74 0.95
CA PHE A 704 -2.18 17.74 1.59
C PHE A 704 -2.29 16.36 0.91
N GLU A 705 -3.49 15.91 0.57
CA GLU A 705 -3.77 14.70 -0.22
C GLU A 705 -3.15 14.78 -1.61
N TYR A 706 -3.19 15.96 -2.26
CA TYR A 706 -2.51 16.21 -3.53
C TYR A 706 -0.99 16.03 -3.41
N TYR A 707 -0.38 16.69 -2.42
CA TYR A 707 1.04 16.57 -2.12
C TYR A 707 1.42 15.12 -1.79
N VAL A 708 0.65 14.45 -0.95
CA VAL A 708 0.89 13.05 -0.58
C VAL A 708 0.82 12.13 -1.81
N THR A 709 -0.13 12.36 -2.72
CA THR A 709 -0.26 11.55 -3.94
C THR A 709 0.92 11.78 -4.89
N HIS A 710 1.26 13.04 -5.21
CA HIS A 710 2.21 13.34 -6.29
C HIS A 710 3.67 13.45 -5.83
N HIS A 711 3.92 13.71 -4.54
CA HIS A 711 5.26 13.99 -4.02
C HIS A 711 5.79 12.94 -3.02
N VAL A 712 4.92 12.07 -2.49
CA VAL A 712 5.28 11.17 -1.37
C VAL A 712 5.06 9.69 -1.73
N LEU A 713 3.98 9.38 -2.43
CA LEU A 713 3.52 8.02 -2.70
C LEU A 713 3.14 7.80 -4.16
N ALA A 714 2.49 6.67 -4.46
CA ALA A 714 1.92 6.38 -5.77
C ALA A 714 0.41 6.68 -5.79
N ASP A 715 -0.07 7.08 -6.96
CA ASP A 715 -1.48 7.25 -7.31
C ASP A 715 -2.31 6.03 -6.85
N ASN A 716 -3.55 6.29 -6.43
CA ASN A 716 -4.53 5.37 -5.79
C ASN A 716 -4.53 5.23 -4.25
N MET A 717 -3.60 5.81 -3.50
CA MET A 717 -3.65 5.64 -2.02
C MET A 717 -4.93 6.21 -1.39
N ILE A 718 -5.45 7.34 -1.88
CA ILE A 718 -6.70 7.93 -1.37
C ILE A 718 -7.86 6.92 -1.48
N GLY A 719 -7.94 6.16 -2.57
CA GLY A 719 -8.88 5.06 -2.75
C GLY A 719 -8.78 3.97 -1.69
N LYS A 720 -7.57 3.59 -1.28
CA LYS A 720 -7.33 2.60 -0.22
C LYS A 720 -7.90 3.01 1.14
N VAL A 721 -8.10 4.31 1.40
CA VAL A 721 -8.73 4.80 2.64
C VAL A 721 -10.22 4.46 2.67
N PHE A 722 -10.92 4.59 1.55
CA PHE A 722 -12.35 4.31 1.43
C PHE A 722 -12.64 2.81 1.19
N ASN A 723 -11.69 2.07 0.62
CA ASN A 723 -11.82 0.67 0.21
C ASN A 723 -11.33 -0.38 1.22
N ARG A 724 -11.26 -0.04 2.50
CA ARG A 724 -10.64 -0.89 3.54
C ARG A 724 -11.14 -2.34 3.57
N SER A 725 -12.43 -2.59 3.40
CA SER A 725 -12.98 -3.97 3.39
C SER A 725 -12.48 -4.82 2.21
N VAL A 726 -12.29 -4.21 1.03
CA VAL A 726 -11.71 -4.88 -0.15
C VAL A 726 -10.24 -5.24 0.08
N LEU A 727 -9.57 -4.55 1.00
CA LEU A 727 -8.18 -4.81 1.41
C LEU A 727 -8.07 -5.70 2.67
N GLY A 728 -9.17 -6.35 3.10
CA GLY A 728 -9.21 -7.15 4.33
C GLY A 728 -9.05 -6.33 5.62
N LEU A 729 -9.06 -5.00 5.53
CA LEU A 729 -8.95 -4.10 6.68
C LEU A 729 -10.34 -3.82 7.24
N ALA A 730 -10.43 -3.73 8.58
CA ALA A 730 -11.67 -3.38 9.25
C ALA A 730 -12.29 -2.08 8.68
N PRO A 731 -13.64 -2.02 8.54
CA PRO A 731 -14.35 -0.80 8.15
C PRO A 731 -13.95 0.41 9.00
N ILE A 732 -14.18 1.61 8.48
CA ILE A 732 -13.91 2.86 9.20
C ILE A 732 -14.86 2.92 10.42
N SER A 733 -14.37 2.46 11.57
CA SER A 733 -15.02 2.49 12.89
C SER A 733 -14.40 3.57 13.80
N GLY A 734 -13.57 4.43 13.22
CA GLY A 734 -12.88 5.56 13.85
C GLY A 734 -12.85 6.78 12.92
N LYS A 735 -12.14 7.85 13.29
CA LYS A 735 -12.15 9.10 12.52
C LYS A 735 -11.47 8.88 11.15
N PRO A 736 -12.03 9.32 9.99
CA PRO A 736 -11.41 9.07 8.69
C PRO A 736 -9.96 9.60 8.54
N ALA A 737 -9.62 10.71 9.18
CA ALA A 737 -8.24 11.21 9.25
C ALA A 737 -7.26 10.25 9.96
N GLU A 738 -7.74 9.51 10.97
CA GLU A 738 -6.99 8.44 11.63
C GLU A 738 -6.86 7.20 10.70
N ALA A 739 -7.89 6.91 9.89
CA ALA A 739 -7.80 5.88 8.86
C ALA A 739 -6.76 6.24 7.80
N PHE A 740 -6.68 7.50 7.35
CA PHE A 740 -5.66 8.02 6.43
C PHE A 740 -4.25 7.95 7.04
N TYR A 741 -4.08 8.40 8.29
CA TYR A 741 -2.84 8.26 9.05
C TYR A 741 -2.35 6.80 9.11
N ASN A 742 -3.26 5.87 9.38
CA ASN A 742 -2.94 4.44 9.44
C ASN A 742 -2.62 3.84 8.05
N VAL A 743 -3.23 4.31 6.96
CA VAL A 743 -2.87 3.87 5.59
C VAL A 743 -1.46 4.35 5.24
N LEU A 744 -1.11 5.61 5.54
CA LEU A 744 0.26 6.13 5.37
C LEU A 744 1.28 5.34 6.20
N LYS A 745 0.96 5.08 7.48
CA LYS A 745 1.79 4.29 8.39
C LYS A 745 2.02 2.86 7.87
N ASN A 746 0.97 2.20 7.37
CA ASN A 746 1.07 0.85 6.79
C ASN A 746 1.87 0.84 5.48
N ALA A 747 1.88 1.94 4.72
CA ALA A 747 2.75 2.13 3.56
C ALA A 747 4.22 2.45 3.94
N GLY A 748 4.55 2.54 5.24
CA GLY A 748 5.91 2.82 5.74
C GLY A 748 6.22 4.30 5.95
N PHE A 749 5.22 5.19 5.87
CA PHE A 749 5.40 6.64 5.98
C PHE A 749 4.88 7.16 7.33
N ASP A 750 5.72 7.92 8.05
CA ASP A 750 5.25 8.67 9.22
C ASP A 750 4.56 9.96 8.74
N MET A 751 3.22 9.98 8.79
CA MET A 751 2.43 11.15 8.38
C MET A 751 2.86 12.44 9.10
N ARG A 752 3.48 12.38 10.30
CA ARG A 752 3.98 13.55 11.02
C ARG A 752 5.18 14.19 10.30
N GLU A 753 6.10 13.36 9.80
CA GLU A 753 7.23 13.81 8.98
C GLU A 753 6.74 14.33 7.63
N VAL A 754 5.79 13.62 7.01
CA VAL A 754 5.18 14.00 5.72
C VAL A 754 4.43 15.33 5.82
N PHE A 755 3.66 15.55 6.89
CA PHE A 755 2.96 16.81 7.12
C PHE A 755 3.92 17.97 7.45
N SER A 756 5.02 17.70 8.16
CA SER A 756 6.06 18.72 8.38
C SER A 756 6.77 19.12 7.08
N ASP A 757 7.02 18.17 6.18
CA ASP A 757 7.64 18.43 4.87
C ASP A 757 6.67 19.18 3.94
N PHE A 758 5.40 18.76 3.91
CA PHE A 758 4.31 19.51 3.28
C PHE A 758 4.26 20.97 3.76
N ALA A 759 4.21 21.22 5.07
CA ALA A 759 4.17 22.55 5.66
C ALA A 759 5.36 23.43 5.22
N ALA A 760 6.56 22.86 5.18
CA ALA A 760 7.76 23.54 4.69
C ALA A 760 7.68 23.89 3.20
N ARG A 761 7.17 22.97 2.37
CA ARG A 761 7.07 23.12 0.91
C ARG A 761 5.96 24.06 0.47
N VAL A 762 4.76 23.93 1.04
CA VAL A 762 3.59 24.75 0.70
C VAL A 762 3.77 26.22 1.14
N THR A 763 4.63 26.48 2.12
CA THR A 763 5.08 27.83 2.49
C THR A 763 5.69 28.55 1.27
N THR A 764 6.49 27.87 0.44
CA THR A 764 7.14 28.42 -0.76
C THR A 764 6.62 27.84 -2.09
N TRP A 765 5.48 27.13 -2.06
CA TRP A 765 4.90 26.37 -3.19
C TRP A 765 5.90 25.44 -3.94
N ASP A 766 6.79 24.77 -3.21
CA ASP A 766 7.79 23.83 -3.78
C ASP A 766 7.20 22.41 -3.93
N MET A 767 6.19 22.30 -4.79
CA MET A 767 5.41 21.08 -5.08
C MET A 767 4.99 21.08 -6.57
N ASP A 768 4.63 19.92 -7.11
CA ASP A 768 4.15 19.82 -8.49
C ASP A 768 2.92 20.70 -8.73
N HIS A 769 2.96 21.46 -9.83
CA HIS A 769 1.99 22.51 -10.17
C HIS A 769 1.83 23.64 -9.12
N GLY A 770 2.78 23.80 -8.19
CA GLY A 770 2.82 24.84 -7.14
C GLY A 770 2.53 26.27 -7.64
N GLU A 771 3.05 26.65 -8.81
CA GLU A 771 2.77 27.97 -9.42
C GLU A 771 1.28 28.19 -9.73
N SER A 772 0.54 27.15 -10.14
CA SER A 772 -0.90 27.26 -10.41
C SER A 772 -1.69 27.47 -9.12
N PHE A 773 -1.29 26.77 -8.05
CA PHE A 773 -1.87 26.96 -6.73
C PHE A 773 -1.55 28.35 -6.16
N LEU A 774 -0.32 28.86 -6.31
CA LEU A 774 0.06 30.23 -5.95
C LEU A 774 -0.79 31.29 -6.69
N VAL A 775 -1.04 31.11 -7.99
CA VAL A 775 -1.94 32.00 -8.74
C VAL A 775 -3.36 31.96 -8.19
N SER A 776 -3.86 30.79 -7.75
CA SER A 776 -5.18 30.67 -7.13
C SER A 776 -5.25 31.23 -5.70
N GLU A 777 -4.19 31.08 -4.91
CA GLU A 777 -3.99 31.72 -3.60
C GLU A 777 -4.07 33.25 -3.72
N ILE A 778 -3.25 33.84 -4.60
CA ILE A 778 -3.25 35.29 -4.90
C ILE A 778 -4.62 35.75 -5.41
N ALA A 779 -5.28 34.98 -6.28
CA ALA A 779 -6.62 35.33 -6.76
C ALA A 779 -7.67 35.26 -5.63
N SER A 780 -7.52 34.34 -4.67
CA SER A 780 -8.40 34.21 -3.50
C SER A 780 -8.21 35.38 -2.54
N PHE A 781 -6.96 35.69 -2.19
CA PHE A 781 -6.57 36.88 -1.43
C PHE A 781 -7.13 38.18 -2.03
N ASN A 782 -6.97 38.37 -3.34
CA ASN A 782 -7.49 39.54 -4.04
C ASN A 782 -9.04 39.61 -4.06
N ARG A 783 -9.74 38.47 -4.09
CA ARG A 783 -11.21 38.45 -3.97
C ARG A 783 -11.69 38.81 -2.57
N MET A 784 -11.04 38.31 -1.53
CA MET A 784 -11.34 38.68 -0.15
C MET A 784 -11.13 40.19 0.05
N ASN A 785 -9.96 40.72 -0.35
CA ASN A 785 -9.68 42.16 -0.37
C ASN A 785 -10.68 42.98 -1.23
N GLY A 786 -11.11 42.43 -2.36
CA GLY A 786 -12.07 43.08 -3.26
C GLY A 786 -13.46 43.24 -2.63
N ASN A 787 -13.97 42.19 -1.98
CA ASN A 787 -15.22 42.22 -1.23
C ASN A 787 -15.13 43.15 -0.01
N ASN A 788 -13.94 43.22 0.60
CA ASN A 788 -13.64 44.06 1.76
C ASN A 788 -13.97 45.55 1.55
N ASN A 789 -13.71 46.05 0.35
CA ASN A 789 -13.99 47.46 -0.02
C ASN A 789 -15.49 47.78 -0.15
N ASN A 790 -16.38 46.79 -0.08
CA ASN A 790 -17.83 46.92 -0.17
C ASN A 790 -18.57 46.41 1.08
N ALA A 791 -17.87 45.99 2.14
CA ALA A 791 -18.46 45.52 3.39
C ALA A 791 -18.73 46.67 4.36
N GLU A 792 -19.76 46.54 5.22
CA GLU A 792 -20.05 47.52 6.28
C GLU A 792 -19.00 47.51 7.40
N ASP A 793 -18.30 46.38 7.59
CA ASP A 793 -17.08 46.24 8.40
C ASP A 793 -15.96 45.63 7.53
N PRO A 794 -14.90 46.40 7.16
CA PRO A 794 -13.77 45.88 6.42
C PRO A 794 -12.78 45.14 7.34
N ILE A 795 -12.46 43.90 6.98
CA ILE A 795 -11.41 43.05 7.55
C ILE A 795 -10.06 43.81 7.50
N PRO A 796 -9.33 43.97 8.62
CA PRO A 796 -8.00 44.57 8.63
C PRO A 796 -7.04 43.93 7.62
N ALA A 797 -6.21 44.72 6.95
CA ALA A 797 -5.26 44.21 5.93
C ALA A 797 -4.30 43.14 6.47
N GLU A 798 -3.97 43.23 7.76
CA GLU A 798 -3.17 42.30 8.56
C GLU A 798 -3.87 40.98 8.93
N GLU A 799 -5.14 40.80 8.53
CA GLU A 799 -5.90 39.54 8.67
C GLU A 799 -6.13 38.85 7.32
N VAL A 800 -5.72 39.46 6.20
CA VAL A 800 -6.02 38.94 4.86
C VAL A 800 -4.93 37.98 4.35
N ASP A 801 -3.66 38.17 4.73
CA ASP A 801 -2.58 37.18 4.53
C ASP A 801 -2.10 36.69 5.89
N ASN A 802 -2.70 35.58 6.35
CA ASN A 802 -2.41 34.96 7.64
C ASN A 802 -1.51 33.71 7.48
N LYS A 803 -0.83 33.55 6.34
CA LYS A 803 0.12 32.45 6.04
C LYS A 803 1.39 32.55 6.87
N ILE A 804 1.90 33.77 7.01
CA ILE A 804 3.09 34.11 7.78
C ILE A 804 2.64 34.74 9.10
N ALA A 805 3.05 34.15 10.23
CA ALA A 805 2.65 34.59 11.56
C ALA A 805 3.37 35.88 12.01
N GLU A 806 4.62 36.10 11.55
CA GLU A 806 5.38 37.34 11.79
C GLU A 806 6.49 37.51 10.74
N PHE A 807 6.82 38.75 10.40
CA PHE A 807 7.91 39.11 9.48
C PHE A 807 9.04 39.83 10.23
N TYR A 808 10.28 39.45 9.96
CA TYR A 808 11.47 40.01 10.59
C TYR A 808 12.44 40.63 9.59
N ASP A 809 13.16 41.67 10.05
CA ASP A 809 14.35 42.13 9.36
C ASP A 809 15.52 41.13 9.51
N VAL A 810 16.64 41.43 8.88
CA VAL A 810 17.85 40.62 8.82
C VAL A 810 18.39 40.12 10.17
N ASN A 811 17.97 40.69 11.30
CA ASN A 811 18.38 40.29 12.65
C ASN A 811 17.47 39.22 13.29
N GLY A 812 16.34 38.88 12.67
CA GLY A 812 15.37 37.91 13.20
C GLY A 812 14.73 38.39 14.50
N THR A 813 14.66 37.51 15.52
CA THR A 813 14.22 37.86 16.87
C THR A 813 15.35 38.38 17.76
N GLY A 814 16.58 38.44 17.25
CA GLY A 814 17.79 38.65 18.04
C GLY A 814 18.03 37.51 19.03
N ASP A 815 18.56 37.81 20.22
CA ASP A 815 18.77 36.82 21.29
C ASP A 815 17.48 36.46 22.06
N ALA A 816 16.35 37.11 21.76
CA ALA A 816 15.12 36.94 22.51
C ALA A 816 14.35 35.70 22.07
N TRP A 817 13.93 34.89 23.04
CA TRP A 817 12.82 33.95 22.90
C TRP A 817 11.51 34.72 22.87
N LEU A 818 10.69 34.47 21.85
CA LEU A 818 9.36 35.05 21.70
C LEU A 818 8.31 33.95 21.80
N THR A 819 7.28 34.18 22.62
CA THR A 819 6.13 33.28 22.71
C THR A 819 5.18 33.52 21.53
N VAL A 820 4.66 32.45 20.94
CA VAL A 820 3.67 32.54 19.87
C VAL A 820 2.46 33.40 20.29
N PRO A 821 2.04 34.41 19.50
CA PRO A 821 0.89 35.25 19.83
C PRO A 821 -0.40 34.42 19.99
N ALA A 822 -1.30 34.85 20.88
CA ALA A 822 -2.53 34.10 21.18
C ALA A 822 -3.36 33.75 19.93
N ARG A 823 -3.44 34.65 18.94
CA ARG A 823 -4.16 34.43 17.67
C ARG A 823 -3.51 33.40 16.74
N TYR A 824 -2.24 33.07 16.95
CA TYR A 824 -1.45 32.12 16.16
C TYR A 824 -1.03 30.88 16.95
N LYS A 825 -1.67 30.61 18.09
CA LYS A 825 -1.53 29.30 18.74
C LYS A 825 -2.00 28.22 17.77
N ILE A 826 -1.16 27.20 17.63
CA ILE A 826 -1.23 26.22 16.55
C ILE A 826 -2.22 25.12 16.92
N GLY A 827 -3.19 24.81 16.05
CA GLY A 827 -4.15 23.72 16.25
C GLY A 827 -3.50 22.32 16.20
N ALA A 828 -4.28 21.24 16.16
CA ALA A 828 -3.77 19.90 15.85
C ALA A 828 -3.64 19.68 14.34
N TRP A 829 -2.50 19.17 13.86
CA TRP A 829 -2.19 19.07 12.41
C TRP A 829 -2.27 20.46 11.75
N ALA A 830 -1.50 21.40 12.27
CA ALA A 830 -1.45 22.79 11.82
C ALA A 830 0.02 23.23 11.68
N TYR A 831 0.29 24.36 11.04
CA TYR A 831 1.63 24.94 10.97
C TYR A 831 1.62 26.48 10.99
N ASN A 832 2.68 27.06 11.55
CA ASN A 832 3.00 28.48 11.42
C ASN A 832 4.28 28.63 10.59
N ALA A 833 4.38 29.71 9.82
CA ALA A 833 5.62 30.14 9.18
C ALA A 833 6.03 31.53 9.68
N TYR A 834 7.33 31.76 9.85
CA TYR A 834 7.93 33.04 10.23
C TYR A 834 8.99 33.42 9.21
N GLN A 835 8.91 34.60 8.60
CA GLN A 835 9.80 35.01 7.50
C GLN A 835 10.86 36.01 7.98
N VAL A 836 12.08 35.87 7.46
CA VAL A 836 13.22 36.78 7.67
C VAL A 836 13.74 37.25 6.32
N GLU A 837 13.88 38.56 6.15
CA GLU A 837 14.50 39.17 4.97
C GLU A 837 16.03 39.19 5.11
N VAL A 838 16.75 38.38 4.32
CA VAL A 838 18.20 38.25 4.42
C VAL A 838 18.90 39.28 3.52
N SER A 839 19.15 40.48 4.06
CA SER A 839 19.73 41.59 3.28
C SER A 839 21.27 41.57 3.15
N GLN A 840 21.94 40.58 3.73
CA GLN A 840 23.39 40.34 3.63
C GLN A 840 23.70 38.88 3.99
N ASP A 841 24.81 38.32 3.46
CA ASP A 841 25.26 36.96 3.78
C ASP A 841 25.44 36.78 5.30
N ARG A 842 24.78 35.78 5.89
CA ARG A 842 24.65 35.65 7.35
C ARG A 842 24.32 34.22 7.78
N ASP A 843 24.90 33.81 8.91
CA ASP A 843 24.50 32.60 9.62
C ASP A 843 23.42 32.93 10.66
N TYR A 844 22.48 31.99 10.87
CA TYR A 844 21.37 32.11 11.80
C TYR A 844 21.30 30.88 12.71
N GLU A 845 21.21 31.08 14.03
CA GLU A 845 20.70 30.07 14.94
C GLU A 845 19.17 30.16 14.99
N VAL A 846 18.49 29.13 14.50
CA VAL A 846 17.03 29.00 14.56
C VAL A 846 16.67 27.95 15.60
N ALA A 847 15.78 28.29 16.53
CA ALA A 847 15.41 27.43 17.65
C ALA A 847 13.92 27.50 17.98
N ILE A 848 13.38 26.40 18.51
CA ILE A 848 12.04 26.37 19.13
C ILE A 848 12.09 25.67 20.49
N ASN A 849 11.16 26.05 21.36
CA ASN A 849 10.98 25.49 22.70
C ASN A 849 9.48 25.27 22.95
N PRO A 850 8.94 24.06 22.66
CA PRO A 850 7.56 23.72 22.96
C PRO A 850 7.24 23.84 24.45
N SER A 851 6.15 24.52 24.81
CA SER A 851 5.80 24.76 26.22
C SER A 851 5.61 23.45 27.01
N VAL A 852 6.02 23.48 28.29
CA VAL A 852 5.76 22.42 29.28
C VAL A 852 4.28 22.35 29.71
N ASP A 853 3.49 23.39 29.42
CA ASP A 853 2.06 23.42 29.71
C ASP A 853 1.21 22.71 28.63
N ASN A 854 1.83 22.27 27.52
CA ASN A 854 1.16 21.45 26.53
C ASN A 854 0.93 20.03 27.08
N PRO A 855 -0.15 19.33 26.67
CA PRO A 855 -0.36 17.94 27.06
C PRO A 855 0.74 17.00 26.49
N ASP A 856 0.96 15.87 27.16
CA ASP A 856 2.02 14.89 26.80
C ASP A 856 1.94 14.35 25.35
N TYR A 857 0.78 14.45 24.69
CA TYR A 857 0.57 14.05 23.30
C TYR A 857 0.86 15.16 22.27
N ALA A 858 1.25 16.37 22.70
CA ALA A 858 1.58 17.47 21.81
C ALA A 858 2.95 17.26 21.15
N GLU A 859 2.93 16.62 19.98
CA GLU A 859 4.11 16.40 19.15
C GLU A 859 4.38 17.61 18.24
N PHE A 860 5.64 18.02 18.14
CA PHE A 860 6.07 19.12 17.27
C PHE A 860 7.15 18.64 16.28
N ARG A 861 7.16 19.26 15.10
CA ARG A 861 8.25 19.21 14.12
C ARG A 861 8.52 20.62 13.63
N ALA A 862 9.77 20.96 13.34
CA ALA A 862 10.12 22.25 12.77
C ALA A 862 11.20 22.12 11.70
N GLN A 863 11.12 22.98 10.69
CA GLN A 863 12.09 23.06 9.60
C GLN A 863 12.44 24.51 9.32
N VAL A 864 13.68 24.73 8.86
CA VAL A 864 14.08 26.00 8.25
C VAL A 864 14.11 25.83 6.74
N VAL A 865 13.51 26.77 6.00
CA VAL A 865 13.58 26.85 4.55
C VAL A 865 14.38 28.09 4.17
N VAL A 866 15.48 27.93 3.46
CA VAL A 866 16.19 29.05 2.81
C VAL A 866 15.77 29.05 1.34
N TYR A 867 15.12 30.12 0.91
CA TYR A 867 14.50 30.24 -0.41
C TYR A 867 15.08 31.43 -1.18
N ASN A 868 15.71 31.14 -2.32
CA ASN A 868 16.18 32.14 -3.26
C ASN A 868 15.11 32.40 -4.34
N GLU A 869 14.34 33.49 -4.18
CA GLU A 869 13.22 33.81 -5.09
C GLU A 869 13.63 34.02 -6.56
N GLN A 870 14.88 34.44 -6.80
CA GLN A 870 15.37 34.76 -8.14
C GLN A 870 15.67 33.51 -8.98
N SER A 871 16.15 32.44 -8.33
CA SER A 871 16.52 31.17 -8.98
C SER A 871 15.48 30.07 -8.80
N GLY A 872 14.56 30.20 -7.84
CA GLY A 872 13.67 29.13 -7.45
C GLY A 872 14.33 28.06 -6.57
N ALA A 873 15.58 28.26 -6.09
CA ALA A 873 16.26 27.27 -5.26
C ALA A 873 15.74 27.32 -3.80
N ARG A 874 15.39 26.15 -3.24
CA ARG A 874 15.04 25.97 -1.81
C ARG A 874 16.03 25.02 -1.15
N SER A 875 16.37 25.27 0.12
CA SER A 875 17.13 24.37 0.99
C SER A 875 16.37 24.13 2.30
N TYR A 876 16.26 22.87 2.71
CA TYR A 876 15.44 22.43 3.85
C TYR A 876 16.29 21.87 4.99
N TYR A 877 16.07 22.34 6.21
CA TYR A 877 16.85 21.97 7.39
C TYR A 877 15.92 21.57 8.56
N LYS A 878 15.84 20.28 8.87
CA LYS A 878 14.99 19.77 9.98
C LYS A 878 15.63 20.04 11.35
N LEU A 879 14.86 20.57 12.29
CA LEU A 879 15.25 20.67 13.70
C LEU A 879 14.98 19.34 14.42
N PRO A 880 15.83 18.90 15.38
CA PRO A 880 15.67 17.65 16.14
C PRO A 880 14.61 17.73 17.25
N VAL A 881 13.43 18.28 16.95
CA VAL A 881 12.33 18.51 17.90
C VAL A 881 11.58 17.20 18.17
N THR A 882 11.34 16.88 19.45
CA THR A 882 10.67 15.62 19.82
C THR A 882 9.53 15.76 20.84
N SER A 883 9.55 16.70 21.80
CA SER A 883 8.51 16.81 22.83
C SER A 883 8.41 18.19 23.49
N ALA A 884 7.34 18.39 24.27
CA ALA A 884 7.20 19.46 25.25
C ALA A 884 8.45 19.60 26.15
N GLY A 885 8.83 20.84 26.47
CA GLY A 885 9.92 21.19 27.41
C GLY A 885 11.35 20.97 26.92
N ASN A 886 11.55 20.41 25.73
CA ASN A 886 12.88 20.13 25.16
C ASN A 886 13.18 21.11 24.01
N PRO A 887 13.99 22.16 24.23
CA PRO A 887 14.36 23.09 23.17
C PRO A 887 15.28 22.42 22.16
N ALA A 888 15.08 22.75 20.88
CA ALA A 888 15.92 22.30 19.78
C ALA A 888 16.37 23.51 18.95
N SER A 889 17.62 23.51 18.49
CA SER A 889 18.15 24.52 17.58
C SER A 889 18.95 23.91 16.42
N ILE A 890 19.12 24.71 15.37
CA ILE A 890 19.95 24.42 14.20
C ILE A 890 20.62 25.71 13.74
N GLN A 891 21.82 25.60 13.17
CA GLN A 891 22.49 26.70 12.49
C GLN A 891 22.34 26.54 10.98
N VAL A 892 21.98 27.62 10.29
CA VAL A 892 21.85 27.66 8.82
C VAL A 892 22.50 28.92 8.26
N SER A 893 23.10 28.82 7.09
CA SER A 893 23.62 29.96 6.33
C SER A 893 22.58 30.40 5.29
N ALA A 894 22.41 31.71 5.12
CA ALA A 894 21.61 32.30 4.05
C ALA A 894 22.35 33.46 3.38
N SER A 895 22.14 33.64 2.08
CA SER A 895 22.81 34.67 1.28
C SER A 895 21.96 35.92 1.11
N SER A 896 22.64 37.03 0.78
CA SER A 896 22.01 38.31 0.45
C SER A 896 20.97 38.18 -0.66
N GLY A 897 19.70 38.43 -0.34
CA GLY A 897 18.55 38.32 -1.25
C GLY A 897 17.77 37.01 -1.13
N ASP A 898 18.16 36.11 -0.22
CA ASP A 898 17.34 34.96 0.18
C ASP A 898 16.25 35.39 1.17
N LYS A 899 15.21 34.57 1.28
CA LYS A 899 14.26 34.57 2.39
C LYS A 899 14.46 33.33 3.24
N LEU A 900 14.57 33.52 4.56
CA LEU A 900 14.64 32.42 5.52
C LEU A 900 13.29 32.29 6.21
N TYR A 901 12.74 31.07 6.21
CA TYR A 901 11.49 30.72 6.88
C TYR A 901 11.74 29.73 8.01
N LEU A 902 11.29 30.03 9.22
CA LEU A 902 11.06 29.01 10.24
C LEU A 902 9.63 28.50 10.10
N VAL A 903 9.45 27.21 9.84
CA VAL A 903 8.14 26.55 9.79
C VAL A 903 8.02 25.59 10.97
N VAL A 904 6.97 25.77 11.78
CA VAL A 904 6.70 24.95 12.97
C VAL A 904 5.35 24.28 12.79
N ALA A 905 5.33 22.94 12.86
CA ALA A 905 4.14 22.12 12.69
C ALA A 905 3.82 21.33 13.97
N SER A 906 2.54 21.28 14.34
CA SER A 906 2.00 20.40 15.36
C SER A 906 1.51 19.11 14.71
N THR A 907 1.84 17.95 15.29
CA THR A 907 1.60 16.64 14.66
C THR A 907 1.12 15.57 15.65
N PRO A 908 0.14 15.87 16.54
CA PRO A 908 -0.32 14.92 17.55
C PRO A 908 -0.99 13.70 16.90
N SER A 909 -0.30 12.54 16.96
CA SER A 909 -0.73 11.29 16.32
C SER A 909 -2.06 10.71 16.81
N VAL A 910 -2.62 11.23 17.91
CA VAL A 910 -3.88 10.78 18.53
C VAL A 910 -5.02 11.82 18.45
N LYS A 911 -4.79 13.00 17.86
CA LYS A 911 -5.78 14.10 17.78
C LYS A 911 -5.93 14.59 16.34
N PHE A 912 -7.09 14.31 15.73
CA PHE A 912 -7.38 14.69 14.33
C PHE A 912 -8.55 15.66 14.15
N THR A 913 -9.44 15.86 15.12
CA THR A 913 -10.63 16.73 14.94
C THR A 913 -10.89 17.62 16.15
N ASP A 914 -9.87 17.83 16.97
CA ASP A 914 -9.99 18.53 18.24
C ASP A 914 -9.37 19.93 18.07
N PHE A 915 -10.11 20.97 18.46
CA PHE A 915 -9.71 22.38 18.29
C PHE A 915 -8.77 22.89 19.38
N GLU A 916 -8.10 21.98 20.09
CA GLU A 916 -7.07 22.32 21.06
C GLU A 916 -5.90 23.03 20.38
N THR A 917 -5.36 24.05 21.05
CA THR A 917 -4.22 24.83 20.53
C THR A 917 -3.01 24.69 21.43
N PHE A 918 -1.84 24.52 20.80
CA PHE A 918 -0.57 24.30 21.49
C PHE A 918 0.28 25.58 21.48
N SER A 919 1.12 25.73 22.50
CA SER A 919 1.94 26.93 22.70
C SER A 919 3.43 26.60 22.69
N TYR A 920 4.25 27.47 22.11
CA TYR A 920 5.70 27.32 22.05
C TYR A 920 6.38 28.69 21.98
N ASP A 921 7.62 28.73 22.44
CA ASP A 921 8.52 29.84 22.17
C ASP A 921 9.41 29.53 20.96
N TYR A 922 9.85 30.56 20.25
CA TYR A 922 10.77 30.46 19.13
C TYR A 922 11.84 31.57 19.19
N LYS A 923 12.95 31.33 18.51
CA LYS A 923 14.10 32.24 18.42
C LYS A 923 14.76 32.13 17.04
N ILE A 924 15.09 33.26 16.45
CA ILE A 924 15.84 33.35 15.20
C ILE A 924 16.95 34.39 15.40
N THR A 925 18.14 33.93 15.75
CA THR A 925 19.28 34.79 16.11
C THR A 925 20.26 34.88 14.96
N ALA A 926 20.52 36.08 14.46
CA ALA A 926 21.65 36.35 13.58
C ALA A 926 22.99 36.19 14.33
N LEU A 927 23.93 35.42 13.76
CA LEU A 927 25.24 35.13 14.33
C LEU A 927 26.34 36.10 13.82
#